data_AF-A0A9Q1KC33-F1
#
_entry.id   AF-A0A9Q1KC33-F1
#
_cell.length_a   1.000
_cell.length_b   1.000
_cell.length_c   1.000
_cell.angle_alpha   90.00
_cell.angle_beta   90.00
_cell.angle_gamma   90.00
#
_symmetry.space_group_name_H-M   'P 1'
#
loop_
_entity.id
_entity.type
_entity.pdbx_description
1 polymer ?
#
loop_
_entity_poly.entity_id
_entity_poly.type
_entity_poly.pdbx_seq_one_letter_code
_entity_poly.pdbx_strand_id
1 'polypeptide(L)'
;MGVKIKASYLVPPAEPTWNGIHPLSELDQIGMVTHVPIIYFYSNVGHKDWPNPPDKIVGVIKDSLSRVLVPFYPLAGRLRRVDRGGATRARASKIFFLVDYSRPIQDHPLYLVQLTWFQCGGFALGTAVSHIVTDGLGATHFVCEWARLARGDPLEASPCLDRRFLRARGKIQVKKSASALDHIDFFPPLPTLMGGGDNSKEQNKESVAKMLTLTTEQVDMLKMAANRETQRDRGKRPYGRFEAVAAHIWRCACKARELASERMTAFCFCIDTRRLLDPPLPPRYFGNVIVDVAASCQVGELMSIRPSNACQKIREAKEKVTGDYVWSMIEFLEAQRRFPKSCQDQGSKVSIEEGFMVPGNPNVMVSSWLNLPVRGMDFGWGKEIHMAPATHDFDGDIVILPGYVEGGSVVVFVALQVTHMEKFKKSFYEDIEMFVGYMPPAEPTWTGIHPLSELDQIGMVTYVPFLYFYDNVGFKDFPIVSTLKGSLSRVLAPFYPLAGRLRRVNGGGGLELECNAKGVEFIEAESSQLLSDFGDFSSFKGFEDLFPRVDYGKPVEDLPLYLVQVTWFRCGGFALGMTISHIVVDGLSLGYFLQEWARLARGYPLEASPCLDRTVLRARGETLAEKSPNVLRHVDFFPPLPTLIGGGDNSEEQNKETVAKTLTLTKSQVHMLMMVANREIDHGCGKRPYGRFEAIAAHIWRCACKARELATEQMTTFSFCVDTRRLLDPPLPSRYFGNAIVDVVAYCQVGELMSMHLSHACRKIREAKEKVTGNYVWSMIEFFEAQRRLPKSPCQDQGAKVSIEEGFMMPGNPNVVVTSWLNLPFRGLDFGWGKEIHMGPGNHDFDGDMVILPGYVNDGSVVVAVGLQVTHMEKFRKFFYEDIETLTHRKKFKKLSYEDIEVIAQARL
;
A
#
# COMPACT_ATOMS: atom_id res chain seq x y z
N MET A 1 -19.58 32.73 -22.77
CA MET A 1 -20.76 31.82 -22.91
C MET A 1 -22.00 32.65 -23.19
N GLY A 2 -22.81 32.25 -24.18
CA GLY A 2 -24.06 32.94 -24.56
C GLY A 2 -25.28 32.42 -23.80
N VAL A 3 -25.39 32.72 -22.50
CA VAL A 3 -26.60 32.43 -21.72
C VAL A 3 -27.62 33.56 -21.95
N LYS A 4 -28.81 33.23 -22.44
CA LYS A 4 -29.92 34.19 -22.61
C LYS A 4 -30.95 33.99 -21.49
N ILE A 5 -31.18 35.03 -20.68
CA ILE A 5 -32.22 35.00 -19.64
C ILE A 5 -33.60 34.97 -20.32
N LYS A 6 -34.39 33.92 -20.05
CA LYS A 6 -35.75 33.74 -20.59
C LYS A 6 -36.81 34.44 -19.73
N ALA A 7 -36.69 34.34 -18.40
CA ALA A 7 -37.62 34.92 -17.44
C ALA A 7 -36.96 35.04 -16.06
N SER A 8 -37.51 35.90 -15.20
CA SER A 8 -37.14 36.06 -13.80
C SER A 8 -38.41 36.18 -12.96
N TYR A 9 -38.41 35.56 -11.77
CA TYR A 9 -39.57 35.51 -10.89
C TYR A 9 -39.14 35.76 -9.44
N LEU A 10 -39.98 36.47 -8.69
CA LEU A 10 -39.92 36.45 -7.23
C LEU A 10 -40.89 35.36 -6.74
N VAL A 11 -40.38 34.40 -5.96
CA VAL A 11 -41.18 33.31 -5.39
C VAL A 11 -41.46 33.61 -3.92
N PRO A 12 -42.69 34.01 -3.55
CA PRO A 12 -43.06 34.21 -2.15
C PRO A 12 -43.32 32.86 -1.46
N PRO A 13 -43.33 32.81 -0.11
CA PRO A 13 -43.84 31.66 0.63
C PRO A 13 -45.30 31.34 0.24
N ALA A 14 -45.66 30.05 0.22
CA ALA A 14 -46.98 29.58 -0.20
C ALA A 14 -48.11 29.99 0.76
N GLU A 15 -47.75 30.24 2.03
CA GLU A 15 -48.66 30.65 3.10
C GLU A 15 -48.10 31.91 3.79
N PRO A 16 -48.95 32.73 4.45
CA PRO A 16 -48.46 33.85 5.24
C PRO A 16 -47.50 33.40 6.33
N THR A 17 -46.26 33.90 6.29
CA THR A 17 -45.24 33.63 7.29
C THR A 17 -45.12 34.79 8.28
N TRP A 18 -44.41 34.58 9.38
CA TRP A 18 -44.14 35.64 10.34
C TRP A 18 -43.49 36.86 9.64
N ASN A 19 -44.04 38.05 9.90
CA ASN A 19 -43.57 39.31 9.35
C ASN A 19 -43.06 40.20 10.49
N GLY A 20 -41.76 40.44 10.53
CA GLY A 20 -41.10 41.20 11.58
C GLY A 20 -39.58 41.22 11.43
N ILE A 21 -38.89 41.72 12.45
CA ILE A 21 -37.43 41.84 12.48
C ILE A 21 -36.83 40.60 13.14
N HIS A 22 -36.21 39.72 12.35
CA HIS A 22 -35.48 38.56 12.87
C HIS A 22 -34.04 38.96 13.18
N PRO A 23 -33.59 38.96 14.45
CA PRO A 23 -32.24 39.41 14.77
C PRO A 23 -31.23 38.28 14.49
N LEU A 24 -30.12 38.59 13.82
CA LEU A 24 -29.01 37.67 13.50
C LEU A 24 -28.07 37.49 14.69
N SER A 25 -27.58 36.27 14.95
CA SER A 25 -26.61 36.00 16.03
C SER A 25 -25.28 36.72 15.81
N GLU A 26 -24.43 36.72 16.81
CA GLU A 26 -23.09 37.29 16.79
C GLU A 26 -22.22 36.54 15.78
N LEU A 27 -22.35 35.21 15.71
CA LEU A 27 -21.67 34.36 14.72
C LEU A 27 -22.20 34.56 13.28
N ASP A 28 -23.47 34.91 13.11
CA ASP A 28 -24.04 35.20 11.79
C ASP A 28 -23.43 36.44 11.14
N GLN A 29 -22.83 37.33 11.94
CA GLN A 29 -22.37 38.64 11.52
C GLN A 29 -20.84 38.71 11.31
N ILE A 30 -20.17 37.56 11.23
CA ILE A 30 -18.74 37.46 11.00
C ILE A 30 -18.45 37.45 9.49
N GLY A 31 -17.47 38.26 9.06
CA GLY A 31 -16.95 38.22 7.69
C GLY A 31 -17.76 39.03 6.68
N MET A 32 -17.47 38.80 5.40
CA MET A 32 -18.12 39.52 4.29
C MET A 32 -19.46 38.90 3.91
N VAL A 33 -20.39 39.73 3.44
CA VAL A 33 -21.67 39.28 2.90
C VAL A 33 -21.44 38.61 1.54
N THR A 34 -21.47 37.28 1.53
CA THR A 34 -21.27 36.45 0.34
C THR A 34 -22.46 35.53 0.11
N HIS A 35 -22.61 35.11 -1.14
CA HIS A 35 -23.48 34.01 -1.52
C HIS A 35 -22.61 32.82 -1.88
N VAL A 36 -22.93 31.63 -1.38
CA VAL A 36 -22.23 30.38 -1.74
C VAL A 36 -23.02 29.69 -2.85
N PRO A 37 -22.50 29.66 -4.09
CA PRO A 37 -23.23 29.05 -5.19
C PRO A 37 -22.85 27.59 -5.39
N ILE A 38 -23.86 26.75 -5.58
CA ILE A 38 -23.76 25.31 -5.90
C ILE A 38 -24.52 25.08 -7.19
N ILE A 39 -23.98 24.26 -8.08
CA ILE A 39 -24.63 23.88 -9.34
C ILE A 39 -24.80 22.37 -9.43
N TYR A 40 -26.01 21.95 -9.80
CA TYR A 40 -26.40 20.56 -10.03
C TYR A 40 -26.74 20.37 -11.50
N PHE A 41 -26.29 19.28 -12.11
CA PHE A 41 -26.57 18.94 -13.50
C PHE A 41 -27.50 17.73 -13.57
N TYR A 42 -28.54 17.82 -14.40
CA TYR A 42 -29.50 16.76 -14.64
C TYR A 42 -29.56 16.42 -16.13
N SER A 43 -29.63 15.12 -16.43
CA SER A 43 -29.69 14.58 -17.79
C SER A 43 -31.03 13.90 -18.05
N ASN A 44 -31.57 14.13 -19.24
CA ASN A 44 -32.76 13.45 -19.75
C ASN A 44 -32.48 12.03 -20.25
N VAL A 45 -31.21 11.64 -20.40
CA VAL A 45 -30.81 10.32 -20.91
C VAL A 45 -31.05 9.25 -19.85
N GLY A 46 -31.83 8.21 -20.18
CA GLY A 46 -32.10 7.07 -19.30
C GLY A 46 -33.31 7.20 -18.37
N HIS A 47 -34.02 8.34 -18.40
CA HIS A 47 -35.21 8.58 -17.57
C HIS A 47 -36.51 8.45 -18.38
N LYS A 48 -37.30 7.40 -18.08
CA LYS A 48 -38.58 7.13 -18.77
C LYS A 48 -39.65 8.21 -18.53
N ASP A 49 -39.57 8.92 -17.40
CA ASP A 49 -40.58 9.89 -16.94
C ASP A 49 -40.05 11.34 -16.94
N TRP A 50 -39.11 11.67 -17.84
CA TRP A 50 -38.53 13.02 -17.91
C TRP A 50 -39.62 14.08 -18.20
N PRO A 51 -39.82 15.10 -17.34
CA PRO A 51 -40.92 16.03 -17.51
C PRO A 51 -40.68 16.96 -18.71
N ASN A 52 -41.47 16.75 -19.76
CA ASN A 52 -41.55 17.61 -20.94
C ASN A 52 -42.97 18.25 -20.98
N PRO A 53 -43.12 19.57 -21.21
CA PRO A 53 -42.12 20.60 -21.48
C PRO A 53 -41.30 21.09 -20.26
N PRO A 54 -40.16 21.77 -20.49
CA PRO A 54 -39.38 22.48 -19.47
C PRO A 54 -40.21 23.31 -18.48
N ASP A 55 -41.36 23.83 -18.92
CA ASP A 55 -42.27 24.61 -18.09
C ASP A 55 -42.86 23.80 -16.92
N LYS A 56 -42.99 22.47 -17.05
CA LYS A 56 -43.39 21.59 -15.92
C LYS A 56 -42.33 21.57 -14.82
N ILE A 57 -41.05 21.46 -15.19
CA ILE A 57 -39.93 21.50 -14.22
C ILE A 57 -39.88 22.86 -13.53
N VAL A 58 -40.01 23.96 -14.30
CA VAL A 58 -40.08 25.31 -13.73
C VAL A 58 -41.27 25.43 -12.75
N GLY A 59 -42.42 24.87 -13.10
CA GLY A 59 -43.61 24.81 -12.23
C GLY A 59 -43.34 24.08 -10.92
N VAL A 60 -42.81 22.85 -10.99
CA VAL A 60 -42.46 22.05 -9.80
C VAL A 60 -41.46 22.76 -8.92
N ILE A 61 -40.38 23.31 -9.49
CA ILE A 61 -39.35 24.06 -8.76
C ILE A 61 -39.96 25.28 -8.07
N LYS A 62 -40.82 26.06 -8.74
CA LYS A 62 -41.46 27.25 -8.16
C LYS A 62 -42.44 26.89 -7.04
N ASP A 63 -43.31 25.91 -7.26
CA ASP A 63 -44.31 25.47 -6.28
C ASP A 63 -43.64 24.91 -5.01
N SER A 64 -42.74 23.96 -5.20
CA SER A 64 -41.99 23.36 -4.10
C SER A 64 -41.12 24.38 -3.36
N LEU A 65 -40.51 25.33 -4.06
CA LEU A 65 -39.74 26.42 -3.44
C LEU A 65 -40.65 27.30 -2.57
N SER A 66 -41.80 27.69 -3.10
CA SER A 66 -42.80 28.48 -2.38
C SER A 66 -43.25 27.76 -1.09
N ARG A 67 -43.46 26.44 -1.16
CA ARG A 67 -43.85 25.62 0.00
C ARG A 67 -42.74 25.44 1.03
N VAL A 68 -41.49 25.17 0.62
CA VAL A 68 -40.37 25.02 1.57
C VAL A 68 -40.02 26.35 2.25
N LEU A 69 -40.28 27.49 1.59
CA LEU A 69 -40.07 28.81 2.18
C LEU A 69 -41.02 29.10 3.36
N VAL A 70 -42.10 28.35 3.56
CA VAL A 70 -42.99 28.54 4.73
C VAL A 70 -42.25 28.23 6.04
N PRO A 71 -41.71 27.01 6.25
CA PRO A 71 -40.89 26.71 7.44
C PRO A 71 -39.51 27.41 7.42
N PHE A 72 -38.97 27.75 6.25
CA PHE A 72 -37.67 28.44 6.09
C PHE A 72 -37.81 29.93 5.72
N TYR A 73 -38.84 30.59 6.25
CA TYR A 73 -39.22 31.95 5.87
C TYR A 73 -38.11 33.02 5.99
N PRO A 74 -37.07 32.90 6.85
CA PRO A 74 -35.98 33.87 6.83
C PRO A 74 -35.28 33.99 5.47
N LEU A 75 -35.27 32.93 4.65
CA LEU A 75 -34.69 32.97 3.29
C LEU A 75 -35.51 33.82 2.31
N ALA A 76 -36.81 34.04 2.57
CA ALA A 76 -37.65 34.94 1.78
C ALA A 76 -37.47 36.42 2.18
N GLY A 77 -36.75 36.69 3.28
CA GLY A 77 -36.56 38.02 3.85
C GLY A 77 -35.54 38.90 3.12
N ARG A 78 -35.20 40.02 3.76
CA ARG A 78 -34.14 40.95 3.35
C ARG A 78 -33.30 41.35 4.55
N LEU A 79 -32.02 41.64 4.32
CA LEU A 79 -31.14 42.17 5.35
C LEU A 79 -31.46 43.63 5.63
N ARG A 80 -31.31 44.05 6.88
CA ARG A 80 -31.46 45.44 7.28
C ARG A 80 -30.32 45.83 8.22
N ARG A 81 -29.66 46.95 7.96
CA ARG A 81 -28.66 47.50 8.88
C ARG A 81 -29.32 48.14 10.09
N VAL A 82 -28.70 47.97 11.26
CA VAL A 82 -29.20 48.49 12.53
C VAL A 82 -28.51 49.82 12.92
N ASP A 83 -27.30 50.12 12.40
CA ASP A 83 -26.53 51.33 12.76
C ASP A 83 -26.10 52.18 11.53
N ARG A 84 -26.12 53.52 11.68
CA ARG A 84 -25.71 54.53 10.69
C ARG A 84 -24.21 54.86 10.84
N GLY A 85 -23.29 54.20 10.12
CA GLY A 85 -21.90 54.70 10.13
C GLY A 85 -20.76 53.89 9.49
N GLY A 86 -20.98 52.69 8.95
CA GLY A 86 -19.90 51.89 8.33
C GLY A 86 -20.18 51.54 6.87
N ALA A 87 -19.22 51.74 5.97
CA ALA A 87 -19.29 51.22 4.61
C ALA A 87 -18.99 49.72 4.63
N THR A 88 -19.99 48.88 4.32
CA THR A 88 -19.80 47.42 4.27
C THR A 88 -19.21 47.04 2.91
N ARG A 89 -18.03 46.44 2.91
CA ARG A 89 -17.43 45.86 1.70
C ARG A 89 -18.19 44.59 1.33
N ALA A 90 -18.72 44.53 0.12
CA ALA A 90 -19.29 43.33 -0.47
C ALA A 90 -18.39 42.92 -1.64
N ARG A 91 -18.10 41.63 -1.77
CA ARG A 91 -17.22 41.11 -2.83
C ARG A 91 -18.08 40.50 -3.93
N ALA A 92 -17.99 41.06 -5.14
CA ALA A 92 -18.67 40.52 -6.30
C ALA A 92 -18.01 39.20 -6.74
N SER A 93 -18.75 38.09 -6.65
CA SER A 93 -18.40 36.83 -7.32
C SER A 93 -18.61 37.02 -8.82
N LYS A 94 -17.55 36.83 -9.61
CA LYS A 94 -17.69 36.80 -11.06
C LYS A 94 -18.33 35.45 -11.40
N ILE A 95 -19.56 35.50 -11.91
CA ILE A 95 -20.28 34.41 -12.60
C ILE A 95 -21.25 33.61 -11.70
N PHE A 96 -22.34 33.19 -12.34
CA PHE A 96 -23.51 32.40 -11.89
C PHE A 96 -24.65 33.08 -11.14
N PHE A 97 -24.46 34.21 -10.46
CA PHE A 97 -25.58 35.02 -9.99
C PHE A 97 -25.25 36.50 -10.12
N LEU A 98 -26.11 37.25 -10.82
CA LEU A 98 -26.01 38.70 -10.98
C LEU A 98 -26.43 39.42 -9.68
N VAL A 99 -25.89 39.03 -8.53
CA VAL A 99 -26.01 39.86 -7.33
C VAL A 99 -25.09 41.04 -7.54
N ASP A 100 -25.69 42.15 -7.92
CA ASP A 100 -25.02 43.43 -8.05
C ASP A 100 -24.75 43.99 -6.65
N TYR A 101 -23.61 43.58 -6.08
CA TYR A 101 -23.19 44.01 -4.75
C TYR A 101 -22.85 45.51 -4.65
N SER A 102 -22.95 46.27 -5.75
CA SER A 102 -22.93 47.73 -5.69
C SER A 102 -24.25 48.32 -5.15
N ARG A 103 -25.32 47.52 -5.14
CA ARG A 103 -26.62 47.91 -4.59
C ARG A 103 -26.65 47.83 -3.07
N PRO A 104 -27.58 48.57 -2.42
CA PRO A 104 -27.81 48.44 -0.99
C PRO A 104 -28.09 46.99 -0.59
N ILE A 105 -27.48 46.54 0.50
CA ILE A 105 -27.61 45.17 1.03
C ILE A 105 -29.07 44.72 1.27
N GLN A 106 -29.96 45.66 1.53
CA GLN A 106 -31.40 45.43 1.73
C GLN A 106 -32.14 45.03 0.45
N ASP A 107 -31.54 45.26 -0.72
CA ASP A 107 -32.11 44.89 -2.02
C ASP A 107 -31.63 43.50 -2.46
N HIS A 108 -30.67 42.90 -1.74
CA HIS A 108 -30.13 41.59 -2.10
C HIS A 108 -31.09 40.47 -1.64
N PRO A 109 -31.49 39.56 -2.54
CA PRO A 109 -32.19 38.34 -2.14
C PRO A 109 -31.26 37.47 -1.30
N LEU A 110 -31.82 36.74 -0.31
CA LEU A 110 -31.05 35.86 0.57
C LEU A 110 -30.84 34.46 -0.01
N TYR A 111 -31.67 34.07 -0.98
CA TYR A 111 -31.56 32.82 -1.71
C TYR A 111 -31.89 33.04 -3.18
N LEU A 112 -31.10 32.44 -4.06
CA LEU A 112 -31.19 32.57 -5.50
C LEU A 112 -31.25 31.20 -6.14
N VAL A 113 -32.06 31.08 -7.18
CA VAL A 113 -32.20 29.85 -7.97
C VAL A 113 -32.15 30.22 -9.44
N GLN A 114 -31.34 29.48 -10.21
CA GLN A 114 -31.24 29.62 -11.66
C GLN A 114 -31.37 28.25 -12.33
N LEU A 115 -32.33 28.12 -13.25
CA LEU A 115 -32.43 26.99 -14.16
C LEU A 115 -31.81 27.36 -15.51
N THR A 116 -30.84 26.59 -15.96
CA THR A 116 -30.14 26.79 -17.24
C THR A 116 -30.35 25.57 -18.12
N TRP A 117 -31.04 25.75 -19.25
CA TRP A 117 -31.39 24.66 -20.18
C TRP A 117 -30.32 24.45 -21.24
N PHE A 118 -29.98 23.19 -21.52
CA PHE A 118 -29.04 22.80 -22.57
C PHE A 118 -29.76 22.29 -23.81
N GLN A 119 -29.13 22.43 -24.98
CA GLN A 119 -29.70 21.95 -26.25
C GLN A 119 -29.91 20.43 -26.28
N CYS A 120 -29.18 19.66 -25.47
CA CYS A 120 -29.36 18.22 -25.34
C CYS A 120 -30.64 17.81 -24.58
N GLY A 121 -31.38 18.77 -24.00
CA GLY A 121 -32.60 18.52 -23.24
C GLY A 121 -32.39 18.35 -21.73
N GLY A 122 -31.13 18.25 -21.26
CA GLY A 122 -30.78 18.37 -19.85
C GLY A 122 -30.79 19.82 -19.35
N PHE A 123 -30.62 20.01 -18.04
CA PHE A 123 -30.52 21.34 -17.44
C PHE A 123 -29.57 21.36 -16.24
N ALA A 124 -29.12 22.57 -15.88
CA ALA A 124 -28.43 22.83 -14.63
C ALA A 124 -29.32 23.63 -13.67
N LEU A 125 -29.38 23.21 -12.41
CA LEU A 125 -29.96 23.93 -11.29
C LEU A 125 -28.83 24.59 -10.49
N GLY A 126 -28.67 25.89 -10.65
CA GLY A 126 -27.82 26.70 -9.80
C GLY A 126 -28.61 27.17 -8.59
N THR A 127 -28.02 27.09 -7.40
CA THR A 127 -28.54 27.67 -6.16
C THR A 127 -27.48 28.54 -5.53
N ALA A 128 -27.84 29.66 -4.90
CA ALA A 128 -26.92 30.41 -4.06
C ALA A 128 -27.62 30.96 -2.82
N VAL A 129 -27.02 30.70 -1.65
CA VAL A 129 -27.54 31.14 -0.35
C VAL A 129 -26.61 32.15 0.27
N SER A 130 -27.16 33.19 0.89
CA SER A 130 -26.36 34.14 1.65
C SER A 130 -25.83 33.50 2.92
N HIS A 131 -24.50 33.46 3.06
CA HIS A 131 -23.84 32.82 4.19
C HIS A 131 -24.15 33.51 5.53
N ILE A 132 -24.62 34.77 5.51
CA ILE A 132 -25.03 35.48 6.73
C ILE A 132 -26.26 34.84 7.42
N VAL A 133 -27.07 34.09 6.65
CA VAL A 133 -28.31 33.50 7.16
C VAL A 133 -28.05 32.10 7.67
N THR A 134 -27.15 31.35 7.06
CA THR A 134 -26.94 29.93 7.36
C THR A 134 -25.58 29.42 6.88
N ASP A 135 -25.04 28.44 7.60
CA ASP A 135 -23.86 27.69 7.18
C ASP A 135 -24.23 26.49 6.27
N GLY A 136 -23.23 25.70 5.89
CA GLY A 136 -23.42 24.55 4.99
C GLY A 136 -24.42 23.51 5.48
N LEU A 137 -24.55 23.28 6.80
CA LEU A 137 -25.51 22.32 7.34
C LEU A 137 -26.95 22.84 7.22
N GLY A 138 -27.19 24.10 7.54
CA GLY A 138 -28.53 24.67 7.38
C GLY A 138 -28.90 24.86 5.90
N ALA A 139 -27.95 25.26 5.05
CA ALA A 139 -28.16 25.35 3.60
C ALA A 139 -28.56 24.00 2.97
N THR A 140 -27.86 22.93 3.34
CA THR A 140 -28.16 21.59 2.80
C THR A 140 -29.41 20.98 3.39
N HIS A 141 -29.74 21.27 4.66
CA HIS A 141 -31.05 20.94 5.25
C HIS A 141 -32.18 21.55 4.43
N PHE A 142 -32.08 22.85 4.09
CA PHE A 142 -33.07 23.52 3.24
C PHE A 142 -33.22 22.85 1.86
N VAL A 143 -32.12 22.60 1.15
CA VAL A 143 -32.18 22.01 -0.20
C VAL A 143 -32.70 20.58 -0.16
N CYS A 144 -32.36 19.78 0.86
CA CYS A 144 -32.89 18.43 1.03
C CYS A 144 -34.41 18.46 1.24
N GLU A 145 -34.91 19.30 2.15
CA GLU A 145 -36.35 19.45 2.38
C GLU A 145 -37.08 20.00 1.14
N TRP A 146 -36.44 20.91 0.41
CA TRP A 146 -36.99 21.41 -0.84
C TRP A 146 -37.16 20.30 -1.88
N ALA A 147 -36.12 19.48 -2.08
CA ALA A 147 -36.16 18.33 -2.97
C ALA A 147 -37.24 17.31 -2.54
N ARG A 148 -37.43 17.08 -1.23
CA ARG A 148 -38.52 16.24 -0.69
C ARG A 148 -39.89 16.79 -1.09
N LEU A 149 -40.17 18.06 -0.83
CA LEU A 149 -41.45 18.67 -1.17
C LEU A 149 -41.71 18.67 -2.68
N ALA A 150 -40.67 18.80 -3.51
CA ALA A 150 -40.77 18.71 -4.96
C ALA A 150 -41.24 17.33 -5.44
N ARG A 151 -40.89 16.26 -4.71
CA ARG A 151 -41.38 14.89 -4.96
C ARG A 151 -42.80 14.64 -4.42
N GLY A 152 -43.36 15.59 -3.68
CA GLY A 152 -44.62 15.42 -2.97
C GLY A 152 -44.50 14.73 -1.61
N ASP A 153 -43.27 14.45 -1.14
CA ASP A 153 -43.03 13.93 0.20
C ASP A 153 -43.37 15.00 1.25
N PRO A 154 -43.80 14.63 2.47
CA PRO A 154 -43.90 15.59 3.57
C PRO A 154 -42.50 16.04 4.02
N LEU A 155 -42.48 17.23 4.64
CA LEU A 155 -41.30 17.75 5.33
C LEU A 155 -40.84 16.74 6.39
N GLU A 156 -39.56 16.38 6.38
CA GLU A 156 -39.01 15.46 7.38
C GLU A 156 -38.85 16.18 8.71
N ALA A 157 -38.35 17.42 8.67
CA ALA A 157 -38.34 18.27 9.85
C ALA A 157 -38.20 19.77 9.57
N SER A 158 -38.89 20.56 10.39
CA SER A 158 -38.80 22.02 10.39
C SER A 158 -37.45 22.52 10.94
N PRO A 159 -36.94 23.67 10.45
CA PRO A 159 -35.74 24.29 10.99
C PRO A 159 -35.99 24.89 12.37
N CYS A 160 -34.96 24.90 13.21
CA CYS A 160 -34.96 25.68 14.45
C CYS A 160 -34.42 27.09 14.14
N LEU A 161 -35.30 28.09 14.20
CA LEU A 161 -35.00 29.47 13.82
C LEU A 161 -34.59 30.37 15.00
N ASP A 162 -34.63 29.86 16.23
CA ASP A 162 -34.40 30.68 17.42
C ASP A 162 -32.92 31.06 17.58
N ARG A 163 -32.55 32.25 17.10
CA ARG A 163 -31.18 32.78 17.21
C ARG A 163 -30.77 33.16 18.63
N ARG A 164 -31.68 33.13 19.61
CA ARG A 164 -31.36 33.49 21.01
C ARG A 164 -30.41 32.49 21.66
N PHE A 165 -30.31 31.27 21.11
CA PHE A 165 -29.36 30.28 21.60
C PHE A 165 -27.89 30.73 21.52
N LEU A 166 -27.55 31.64 20.61
CA LEU A 166 -26.17 32.12 20.39
C LEU A 166 -26.00 33.62 20.68
N ARG A 167 -26.85 34.18 21.53
CA ARG A 167 -26.72 35.56 22.00
C ARG A 167 -25.68 35.68 23.11
N ALA A 168 -24.91 36.77 23.09
CA ALA A 168 -24.07 37.14 24.20
C ALA A 168 -24.90 37.30 25.48
N ARG A 169 -24.38 36.76 26.58
CA ARG A 169 -25.06 36.66 27.88
C ARG A 169 -24.65 37.78 28.83
N GLY A 170 -23.72 38.65 28.41
CA GLY A 170 -23.26 39.80 29.19
C GLY A 170 -22.47 39.40 30.44
N LYS A 171 -21.87 38.18 30.44
CA LYS A 171 -21.15 37.64 31.59
C LYS A 171 -19.71 38.13 31.70
N ILE A 172 -19.18 38.82 30.68
CA ILE A 172 -17.85 39.43 30.74
C ILE A 172 -17.96 40.84 31.34
N GLN A 173 -17.79 40.96 32.66
CA GLN A 173 -16.99 42.08 33.16
C GLN A 173 -15.58 41.82 32.65
N VAL A 174 -15.04 42.71 31.81
CA VAL A 174 -13.63 42.65 31.39
C VAL A 174 -12.78 42.87 32.65
N LYS A 175 -12.59 41.81 33.45
CA LYS A 175 -11.63 41.81 34.55
C LYS A 175 -10.26 41.78 33.89
N LYS A 176 -9.43 42.76 34.24
CA LYS A 176 -7.99 42.81 33.97
C LYS A 176 -7.23 41.63 34.64
N SER A 177 -7.65 40.39 34.42
CA SER A 177 -6.90 39.22 34.85
C SER A 177 -6.52 38.40 33.63
N ALA A 178 -5.22 38.09 33.56
CA ALA A 178 -4.42 37.39 32.56
C ALA A 178 -4.95 36.06 31.93
N SER A 179 -6.25 35.92 31.65
CA SER A 179 -6.84 34.75 30.99
C SER A 179 -7.98 35.07 30.01
N ALA A 180 -8.23 36.35 29.70
CA ALA A 180 -9.07 36.70 28.56
C ALA A 180 -8.26 36.47 27.28
N LEU A 181 -8.71 35.53 26.42
CA LEU A 181 -8.15 35.29 25.09
C LEU A 181 -8.01 36.62 24.33
N ASP A 182 -6.82 36.89 23.80
CA ASP A 182 -6.55 38.11 23.05
C ASP A 182 -7.26 38.04 21.68
N HIS A 183 -7.57 39.19 21.08
CA HIS A 183 -8.17 39.26 19.73
C HIS A 183 -7.40 38.46 18.66
N ILE A 184 -6.09 38.28 18.85
CA ILE A 184 -5.18 37.47 18.01
C ILE A 184 -5.54 35.98 18.05
N ASP A 185 -6.12 35.49 19.15
CA ASP A 185 -6.48 34.07 19.31
C ASP A 185 -7.73 33.67 18.50
N PHE A 186 -8.56 34.64 18.11
CA PHE A 186 -9.75 34.44 17.28
C PHE A 186 -9.47 34.69 15.78
N PHE A 187 -8.57 35.62 15.47
CA PHE A 187 -8.21 35.98 14.11
C PHE A 187 -6.69 36.16 13.99
N PRO A 188 -5.91 35.05 14.00
CA PRO A 188 -4.46 35.15 13.96
C PRO A 188 -4.00 35.75 12.62
N PRO A 189 -2.98 36.63 12.61
CA PRO A 189 -2.44 37.16 11.37
C PRO A 189 -1.86 36.01 10.54
N LEU A 190 -2.29 35.91 9.28
CA LEU A 190 -1.81 34.88 8.37
C LEU A 190 -0.39 35.21 7.87
N PRO A 191 0.47 34.20 7.65
CA PRO A 191 1.79 34.39 7.08
C PRO A 191 1.77 35.12 5.72
N THR A 192 2.67 36.10 5.53
CA THR A 192 2.84 36.83 4.27
C THR A 192 4.09 36.39 3.50
N LEU A 193 4.18 36.72 2.21
CA LEU A 193 5.40 36.57 1.43
C LEU A 193 6.48 37.59 1.89
N MET A 194 7.76 37.21 1.77
CA MET A 194 8.89 38.01 2.27
C MET A 194 9.03 39.29 1.44
N GLY A 195 9.22 40.43 2.10
CA GLY A 195 9.37 41.74 1.46
C GLY A 195 8.06 42.52 1.24
N GLY A 196 6.91 42.01 1.69
CA GLY A 196 5.62 42.69 1.61
C GLY A 196 4.91 42.78 2.96
N GLY A 197 4.43 43.97 3.31
CA GLY A 197 3.51 44.17 4.45
C GLY A 197 2.06 43.76 4.17
N ASP A 198 1.76 43.24 2.96
CA ASP A 198 0.43 42.85 2.48
C ASP A 198 0.55 41.82 1.33
N ASN A 199 -0.36 40.84 1.28
CA ASN A 199 -0.47 39.78 0.26
C ASN A 199 -1.47 40.11 -0.87
N SER A 200 -2.11 41.28 -0.88
CA SER A 200 -3.15 41.65 -1.85
C SER A 200 -2.74 41.52 -3.33
N LYS A 201 -1.49 41.85 -3.68
CA LYS A 201 -0.97 41.68 -5.05
C LYS A 201 -0.95 40.21 -5.48
N GLU A 202 -0.62 39.32 -4.55
CA GLU A 202 -0.55 37.88 -4.79
C GLU A 202 -1.96 37.27 -4.91
N GLN A 203 -2.90 37.76 -4.10
CA GLN A 203 -4.32 37.35 -4.12
C GLN A 203 -5.06 37.74 -5.41
N ASN A 204 -4.58 38.76 -6.13
CA ASN A 204 -5.19 39.25 -7.37
C ASN A 204 -4.67 38.56 -8.64
N LYS A 205 -3.71 37.63 -8.52
CA LYS A 205 -3.22 36.85 -9.66
C LYS A 205 -4.30 35.88 -10.18
N GLU A 206 -4.26 35.64 -11.48
CA GLU A 206 -5.20 34.74 -12.14
C GLU A 206 -5.10 33.31 -11.58
N SER A 207 -6.26 32.74 -11.24
CA SER A 207 -6.39 31.40 -10.68
C SER A 207 -7.27 30.53 -11.55
N VAL A 208 -7.04 29.22 -11.51
CA VAL A 208 -7.82 28.19 -12.19
C VAL A 208 -8.31 27.18 -11.18
N ALA A 209 -9.53 26.69 -11.39
CA ALA A 209 -10.12 25.63 -10.58
C ALA A 209 -10.08 24.28 -11.28
N LYS A 210 -9.83 23.21 -10.52
CA LYS A 210 -9.90 21.81 -10.98
C LYS A 210 -10.59 20.93 -9.94
N MET A 211 -11.25 19.87 -10.39
CA MET A 211 -11.69 18.78 -9.52
C MET A 211 -10.78 17.58 -9.72
N LEU A 212 -10.16 17.13 -8.63
CA LEU A 212 -9.29 15.97 -8.59
C LEU A 212 -9.97 14.87 -7.76
N THR A 213 -9.90 13.62 -8.21
CA THR A 213 -10.58 12.50 -7.53
C THR A 213 -9.55 11.59 -6.90
N LEU A 214 -9.75 11.27 -5.62
CA LEU A 214 -9.03 10.23 -4.91
C LEU A 214 -9.94 9.01 -4.76
N THR A 215 -9.45 7.84 -5.19
CA THR A 215 -10.15 6.57 -4.95
C THR A 215 -10.15 6.21 -3.47
N THR A 216 -10.99 5.25 -3.08
CA THR A 216 -11.02 4.73 -1.70
C THR A 216 -9.63 4.23 -1.27
N GLU A 217 -8.94 3.52 -2.16
CA GLU A 217 -7.60 2.97 -1.93
C GLU A 217 -6.58 4.09 -1.70
N GLN A 218 -6.60 5.13 -2.53
CA GLN A 218 -5.72 6.30 -2.38
C GLN A 218 -5.96 7.03 -1.05
N VAL A 219 -7.22 7.18 -0.64
CA VAL A 219 -7.58 7.75 0.67
C VAL A 219 -7.08 6.88 1.82
N ASP A 220 -7.20 5.56 1.71
CA ASP A 220 -6.72 4.64 2.74
C ASP A 220 -5.19 4.60 2.80
N MET A 221 -4.48 4.69 1.68
CA MET A 221 -3.02 4.86 1.64
C MET A 221 -2.58 6.13 2.38
N LEU A 222 -3.25 7.27 2.14
CA LEU A 222 -2.97 8.51 2.86
C LEU A 222 -3.22 8.36 4.37
N LYS A 223 -4.30 7.67 4.77
CA LYS A 223 -4.58 7.38 6.18
C LYS A 223 -3.53 6.45 6.80
N MET A 224 -3.10 5.41 6.10
CA MET A 224 -2.05 4.50 6.56
C MET A 224 -0.73 5.27 6.76
N ALA A 225 -0.34 6.08 5.78
CA ALA A 225 0.86 6.91 5.84
C ALA A 225 0.82 7.92 7.00
N ALA A 226 -0.34 8.55 7.24
CA ALA A 226 -0.53 9.48 8.35
C ALA A 226 -0.48 8.79 9.73
N ASN A 227 -0.94 7.54 9.81
CA ASN A 227 -1.11 6.82 11.09
C ASN A 227 0.03 5.88 11.47
N ARG A 228 1.04 5.72 10.62
CA ARG A 228 2.15 4.79 10.81
C ARG A 228 2.87 4.94 12.16
N GLU A 229 2.91 6.16 12.72
CA GLU A 229 3.62 6.46 13.99
C GLU A 229 2.70 6.73 15.19
N THR A 230 1.47 7.21 15.00
CA THR A 230 0.51 7.49 16.10
C THR A 230 0.12 6.25 16.90
N GLN A 231 0.41 5.06 16.38
CA GLN A 231 0.21 3.78 17.06
C GLN A 231 1.33 3.41 18.04
N ARG A 232 2.43 4.21 18.11
CA ARG A 232 3.48 4.09 19.15
C ARG A 232 3.07 4.76 20.46
N ASP A 233 2.26 5.83 20.39
CA ASP A 233 1.68 6.51 21.56
C ASP A 233 0.36 5.81 21.96
N ARG A 234 0.45 4.77 22.80
CA ARG A 234 -0.74 4.10 23.37
C ARG A 234 -1.66 5.14 24.03
N GLY A 235 -2.78 5.47 23.38
CA GLY A 235 -3.80 6.39 23.89
C GLY A 235 -4.28 7.47 22.92
N LYS A 236 -3.56 7.76 21.82
CA LYS A 236 -4.00 8.75 20.82
C LYS A 236 -4.90 8.13 19.74
N ARG A 237 -6.03 8.78 19.43
CA ARG A 237 -6.94 8.35 18.35
C ARG A 237 -6.25 8.42 16.97
N PRO A 238 -6.49 7.50 16.03
CA PRO A 238 -5.94 7.61 14.68
C PRO A 238 -6.46 8.85 13.95
N TYR A 239 -5.68 9.37 13.00
CA TYR A 239 -6.07 10.40 12.04
C TYR A 239 -7.12 9.85 11.08
N GLY A 240 -8.24 10.56 10.97
CA GLY A 240 -9.35 10.25 10.09
C GLY A 240 -9.13 10.74 8.66
N ARG A 241 -10.14 10.50 7.82
CA ARG A 241 -10.14 10.85 6.38
C ARG A 241 -9.84 12.34 6.14
N PHE A 242 -10.50 13.23 6.89
CA PHE A 242 -10.27 14.67 6.76
C PHE A 242 -8.83 15.04 7.07
N GLU A 243 -8.28 14.61 8.21
CA GLU A 243 -6.93 14.96 8.66
C GLU A 243 -5.87 14.51 7.64
N ALA A 244 -5.98 13.27 7.12
CA ALA A 244 -5.04 12.72 6.14
C ALA A 244 -5.11 13.45 4.78
N VAL A 245 -6.32 13.68 4.23
CA VAL A 245 -6.49 14.35 2.94
C VAL A 245 -6.12 15.83 3.04
N ALA A 246 -6.49 16.50 4.13
CA ALA A 246 -6.14 17.90 4.40
C ALA A 246 -4.62 18.11 4.48
N ALA A 247 -3.92 17.24 5.22
CA ALA A 247 -2.46 17.26 5.32
C ALA A 247 -1.79 17.06 3.96
N HIS A 248 -2.30 16.13 3.15
CA HIS A 248 -1.82 15.89 1.79
C HIS A 248 -1.97 17.13 0.91
N ILE A 249 -3.18 17.72 0.87
CA ILE A 249 -3.47 18.96 0.14
C ILE A 249 -2.52 20.08 0.54
N TRP A 250 -2.30 20.29 1.85
CA TRP A 250 -1.43 21.36 2.35
C TRP A 250 0.00 21.19 1.84
N ARG A 251 0.55 19.97 1.95
CA ARG A 251 1.89 19.62 1.47
C ARG A 251 2.02 19.81 -0.04
N CYS A 252 1.06 19.32 -0.82
CA CYS A 252 1.07 19.49 -2.28
C CYS A 252 0.99 20.96 -2.69
N ALA A 253 0.21 21.79 -2.00
CA ALA A 253 0.14 23.23 -2.26
C ALA A 253 1.48 23.92 -2.01
N CYS A 254 2.17 23.59 -0.91
CA CYS A 254 3.52 24.12 -0.63
C CYS A 254 4.56 23.66 -1.66
N LYS A 255 4.52 22.39 -2.08
CA LYS A 255 5.37 21.83 -3.15
C LYS A 255 5.15 22.56 -4.48
N ALA A 256 3.90 22.69 -4.90
CA ALA A 256 3.53 23.31 -6.16
C ALA A 256 3.96 24.78 -6.26
N ARG A 257 3.97 25.47 -5.11
CA ARG A 257 4.40 26.87 -4.96
C ARG A 257 5.92 27.02 -4.73
N GLU A 258 6.66 25.91 -4.61
CA GLU A 258 8.11 25.89 -4.38
C GLU A 258 8.53 26.77 -3.19
N LEU A 259 7.77 26.67 -2.09
CA LEU A 259 8.04 27.48 -0.91
C LEU A 259 9.33 27.01 -0.21
N ALA A 260 10.17 27.96 0.18
CA ALA A 260 11.40 27.71 0.93
C ALA A 260 11.11 27.10 2.32
N SER A 261 12.03 26.31 2.87
CA SER A 261 11.79 25.54 4.10
C SER A 261 11.56 26.41 5.34
N GLU A 262 12.19 27.58 5.42
CA GLU A 262 12.04 28.56 6.48
C GLU A 262 10.73 29.37 6.38
N ARG A 263 10.01 29.27 5.25
CA ARG A 263 8.76 30.00 5.02
C ARG A 263 7.67 29.49 5.98
N MET A 264 6.94 30.41 6.61
CA MET A 264 5.70 30.09 7.31
C MET A 264 4.52 29.93 6.33
N THR A 265 3.68 28.94 6.56
CA THR A 265 2.41 28.70 5.85
C THR A 265 1.31 28.37 6.86
N ALA A 266 0.07 28.69 6.50
CA ALA A 266 -1.11 28.39 7.27
C ALA A 266 -2.14 27.56 6.47
N PHE A 267 -2.75 26.60 7.16
CA PHE A 267 -3.88 25.82 6.72
C PHE A 267 -5.13 26.26 7.49
N CYS A 268 -6.01 26.97 6.79
CA CYS A 268 -7.25 27.49 7.34
C CYS A 268 -8.40 26.51 7.07
N PHE A 269 -9.28 26.28 8.03
CA PHE A 269 -10.47 25.44 7.87
C PHE A 269 -11.55 25.81 8.87
N CYS A 270 -12.80 25.48 8.55
CA CYS A 270 -13.96 25.73 9.40
C CYS A 270 -14.30 24.50 10.26
N ILE A 271 -14.74 24.71 11.50
CA ILE A 271 -15.19 23.66 12.42
C ILE A 271 -16.67 23.87 12.75
N ASP A 272 -17.49 22.82 12.62
CA ASP A 272 -18.85 22.79 13.17
C ASP A 272 -18.82 22.70 14.69
N THR A 273 -19.30 23.73 15.38
CA THR A 273 -19.20 23.85 16.84
C THR A 273 -20.50 23.53 17.57
N ARG A 274 -21.57 23.09 16.86
CA ARG A 274 -22.88 22.74 17.45
C ARG A 274 -22.79 21.77 18.63
N ARG A 275 -21.89 20.78 18.53
CA ARG A 275 -21.67 19.73 19.53
C ARG A 275 -20.77 20.13 20.69
N LEU A 276 -20.08 21.27 20.58
CA LEU A 276 -19.15 21.76 21.60
C LEU A 276 -19.84 22.65 22.64
N LEU A 277 -21.04 23.13 22.34
CA LEU A 277 -21.85 23.97 23.22
C LEU A 277 -22.58 23.11 24.26
N ASP A 278 -22.76 23.66 25.46
CA ASP A 278 -23.50 23.03 26.56
C ASP A 278 -24.67 23.93 27.05
N PRO A 279 -25.94 23.49 26.91
CA PRO A 279 -26.35 22.28 26.18
C PRO A 279 -26.07 22.41 24.67
N PRO A 280 -25.95 21.28 23.93
CA PRO A 280 -25.81 21.32 22.47
C PRO A 280 -26.97 22.06 21.81
N LEU A 281 -26.71 22.71 20.67
CA LEU A 281 -27.77 23.37 19.93
C LEU A 281 -28.83 22.37 19.45
N PRO A 282 -30.10 22.78 19.34
CA PRO A 282 -31.15 21.92 18.82
C PRO A 282 -30.78 21.32 17.45
N PRO A 283 -31.15 20.06 17.20
CA PRO A 283 -31.05 19.49 15.86
C PRO A 283 -31.70 20.42 14.85
N ARG A 284 -31.05 20.63 13.69
CA ARG A 284 -31.53 21.51 12.61
C ARG A 284 -31.63 22.99 13.00
N TYR A 285 -30.79 23.46 13.93
CA TYR A 285 -30.54 24.89 14.09
C TYR A 285 -30.12 25.49 12.73
N PHE A 286 -30.94 26.42 12.27
CA PHE A 286 -30.76 27.07 10.98
C PHE A 286 -30.11 28.42 11.23
N GLY A 287 -28.79 28.47 11.05
CA GLY A 287 -27.93 29.62 11.26
C GLY A 287 -26.44 29.27 11.20
N ASN A 288 -25.56 30.25 11.41
CA ASN A 288 -24.12 29.99 11.43
C ASN A 288 -23.67 29.46 12.79
N VAL A 289 -23.03 28.30 12.78
CA VAL A 289 -22.42 27.68 13.97
C VAL A 289 -21.07 27.07 13.59
N ILE A 290 -20.31 27.83 12.80
CA ILE A 290 -18.96 27.46 12.37
C ILE A 290 -17.95 28.46 12.92
N VAL A 291 -16.75 27.98 13.19
CA VAL A 291 -15.60 28.79 13.59
C VAL A 291 -14.44 28.48 12.64
N ASP A 292 -13.83 29.53 12.10
CA ASP A 292 -12.64 29.41 11.28
C ASP A 292 -11.40 29.29 12.16
N VAL A 293 -10.51 28.34 11.83
CA VAL A 293 -9.26 28.13 12.54
C VAL A 293 -8.10 28.01 11.55
N ALA A 294 -6.89 28.31 12.04
CA ALA A 294 -5.67 28.17 11.26
C ALA A 294 -4.65 27.29 12.00
N ALA A 295 -4.09 26.31 11.30
CA ALA A 295 -2.87 25.61 11.68
C ALA A 295 -1.69 26.24 10.96
N SER A 296 -0.64 26.65 11.68
CA SER A 296 0.53 27.32 11.08
C SER A 296 1.81 26.59 11.43
N CYS A 297 2.72 26.47 10.47
CA CYS A 297 4.06 25.89 10.68
C CYS A 297 5.05 26.36 9.60
N GLN A 298 6.33 26.05 9.80
CA GLN A 298 7.33 26.22 8.74
C GLN A 298 7.16 25.15 7.67
N VAL A 299 7.37 25.52 6.40
CA VAL A 299 7.27 24.59 5.27
C VAL A 299 8.24 23.42 5.46
N GLY A 300 9.43 23.63 6.00
CA GLY A 300 10.38 22.56 6.32
C GLY A 300 9.85 21.55 7.33
N GLU A 301 9.08 22.00 8.33
CA GLU A 301 8.40 21.12 9.29
C GLU A 301 7.29 20.31 8.60
N LEU A 302 6.50 20.98 7.76
CA LEU A 302 5.43 20.38 6.96
C LEU A 302 5.95 19.35 5.92
N MET A 303 7.13 19.62 5.38
CA MET A 303 7.78 18.88 4.28
C MET A 303 8.78 17.85 4.77
N SER A 304 9.09 17.83 6.06
CA SER A 304 9.79 16.69 6.68
C SER A 304 9.12 15.38 6.23
N ILE A 305 9.91 14.31 6.14
CA ILE A 305 9.51 13.05 5.46
C ILE A 305 8.13 12.52 5.93
N ARG A 306 7.66 12.92 7.11
CA ARG A 306 6.50 12.37 7.81
C ARG A 306 5.19 13.13 7.53
N PRO A 307 4.18 12.50 6.90
CA PRO A 307 2.83 13.07 6.75
C PRO A 307 2.10 13.32 8.09
N SER A 308 2.51 12.62 9.16
CA SER A 308 1.90 12.71 10.50
C SER A 308 2.04 14.09 11.14
N ASN A 309 3.12 14.83 10.84
CA ASN A 309 3.36 16.17 11.40
C ASN A 309 2.30 17.18 10.94
N ALA A 310 1.98 17.18 9.64
CA ALA A 310 0.92 18.00 9.08
C ALA A 310 -0.45 17.66 9.70
N CYS A 311 -0.74 16.36 9.85
CA CYS A 311 -1.97 15.89 10.50
C CYS A 311 -2.07 16.35 11.96
N GLN A 312 -0.94 16.30 12.68
CA GLN A 312 -0.86 16.74 14.07
C GLN A 312 -1.17 18.24 14.20
N LYS A 313 -0.57 19.11 13.38
CA LYS A 313 -0.86 20.55 13.41
C LYS A 313 -2.33 20.86 13.16
N ILE A 314 -2.94 20.19 12.19
CA ILE A 314 -4.37 20.33 11.89
C ILE A 314 -5.22 19.90 13.09
N ARG A 315 -4.86 18.78 13.73
CA ARG A 315 -5.54 18.28 14.93
C ARG A 315 -5.41 19.23 16.11
N GLU A 316 -4.20 19.72 16.39
CA GLU A 316 -3.94 20.67 17.48
C GLU A 316 -4.75 21.95 17.28
N ALA A 317 -4.81 22.50 16.07
CA ALA A 317 -5.65 23.65 15.76
C ALA A 317 -7.14 23.35 15.99
N LYS A 318 -7.60 22.15 15.64
CA LYS A 318 -8.98 21.72 15.86
C LYS A 318 -9.33 21.55 17.35
N GLU A 319 -8.43 20.96 18.13
CA GLU A 319 -8.65 20.64 19.54
C GLU A 319 -8.61 21.88 20.45
N LYS A 320 -8.05 23.00 19.98
CA LYS A 320 -8.12 24.31 20.66
C LYS A 320 -9.54 24.89 20.72
N VAL A 321 -10.43 24.51 19.80
CA VAL A 321 -11.80 25.03 19.78
C VAL A 321 -12.66 24.24 20.74
N THR A 322 -12.97 24.85 21.88
CA THR A 322 -13.84 24.30 22.93
C THR A 322 -15.16 25.08 23.01
N GLY A 323 -16.13 24.61 23.81
CA GLY A 323 -17.35 25.38 24.09
C GLY A 323 -17.07 26.77 24.66
N ASP A 324 -16.10 26.87 25.58
CA ASP A 324 -15.67 28.14 26.18
C ASP A 324 -15.02 29.07 25.15
N TYR A 325 -14.27 28.51 24.19
CA TYR A 325 -13.71 29.28 23.08
C TYR A 325 -14.83 29.94 22.26
N VAL A 326 -15.86 29.18 21.90
CA VAL A 326 -17.02 29.68 21.11
C VAL A 326 -17.77 30.77 21.87
N TRP A 327 -18.03 30.57 23.18
CA TRP A 327 -18.68 31.60 24.00
C TRP A 327 -17.83 32.84 24.17
N SER A 328 -16.52 32.70 24.34
CA SER A 328 -15.60 33.83 24.43
C SER A 328 -15.59 34.64 23.13
N MET A 329 -15.64 33.97 21.97
CA MET A 329 -15.76 34.59 20.66
C MET A 329 -17.08 35.37 20.53
N ILE A 330 -18.22 34.78 20.94
CA ILE A 330 -19.54 35.45 20.93
C ILE A 330 -19.52 36.72 21.79
N GLU A 331 -19.01 36.64 23.01
CA GLU A 331 -18.92 37.79 23.91
C GLU A 331 -17.94 38.86 23.39
N PHE A 332 -16.82 38.44 22.77
CA PHE A 332 -15.88 39.35 22.11
C PHE A 332 -16.55 40.12 20.97
N LEU A 333 -17.29 39.43 20.09
CA LEU A 333 -18.01 40.06 18.98
C LEU A 333 -19.05 41.07 19.46
N GLU A 334 -19.78 40.76 20.53
CA GLU A 334 -20.72 41.71 21.15
C GLU A 334 -20.00 42.90 21.79
N ALA A 335 -18.87 42.68 22.47
CA ALA A 335 -18.08 43.77 23.05
C ALA A 335 -17.55 44.73 21.96
N GLN A 336 -17.02 44.19 20.86
CA GLN A 336 -16.56 44.99 19.71
C GLN A 336 -17.68 45.82 19.09
N ARG A 337 -18.93 45.37 19.18
CA ARG A 337 -20.11 46.10 18.70
C ARG A 337 -20.49 47.29 19.58
N ARG A 338 -20.18 47.24 20.88
CA ARG A 338 -20.56 48.28 21.87
C ARG A 338 -19.59 49.46 21.95
N PHE A 339 -18.35 49.31 21.51
CA PHE A 339 -17.34 50.37 21.59
C PHE A 339 -17.07 51.03 20.21
N PRO A 340 -17.18 52.36 20.08
CA PRO A 340 -16.92 53.04 18.81
C PRO A 340 -15.45 52.94 18.38
N LYS A 341 -15.18 52.92 17.06
CA LYS A 341 -13.83 52.88 16.44
C LYS A 341 -12.84 53.91 17.00
N SER A 342 -13.33 55.01 17.58
CA SER A 342 -12.51 56.06 18.20
C SER A 342 -11.88 55.68 19.53
N CYS A 343 -12.33 54.59 20.16
CA CYS A 343 -11.85 54.10 21.46
C CYS A 343 -10.98 52.83 21.33
N GLN A 344 -10.78 52.32 20.12
CA GLN A 344 -9.91 51.19 19.81
C GLN A 344 -8.50 51.72 19.58
N ASP A 345 -7.52 51.19 20.32
CA ASP A 345 -6.12 51.60 20.23
C ASP A 345 -5.62 51.56 18.78
N GLN A 346 -4.84 52.56 18.37
CA GLN A 346 -4.36 52.79 16.99
C GLN A 346 -3.54 51.62 16.38
N GLY A 347 -3.27 50.55 17.15
CA GLY A 347 -2.62 49.31 16.70
C GLY A 347 -3.57 48.16 16.32
N SER A 348 -4.86 48.21 16.68
CA SER A 348 -5.83 47.13 16.42
C SER A 348 -6.53 47.32 15.06
N LYS A 349 -5.84 46.98 13.97
CA LYS A 349 -6.33 47.15 12.60
C LYS A 349 -7.39 46.14 12.15
N VAL A 350 -7.75 45.13 12.94
CA VAL A 350 -8.69 44.08 12.49
C VAL A 350 -10.12 44.48 12.78
N SER A 351 -10.85 44.89 11.74
CA SER A 351 -12.28 45.14 11.83
C SER A 351 -13.08 43.83 11.77
N ILE A 352 -14.27 43.77 12.37
CA ILE A 352 -15.24 42.64 12.19
C ILE A 352 -15.50 42.37 10.69
N GLU A 353 -15.29 43.38 9.84
CA GLU A 353 -15.41 43.34 8.38
C GLU A 353 -14.23 42.60 7.69
N GLU A 354 -13.13 42.32 8.39
CA GLU A 354 -11.95 41.56 7.92
C GLU A 354 -11.93 40.10 8.41
N GLY A 355 -12.94 39.66 9.17
CA GLY A 355 -12.99 38.34 9.81
C GLY A 355 -13.05 37.12 8.88
N PHE A 356 -13.05 37.31 7.56
CA PHE A 356 -12.90 36.21 6.60
C PHE A 356 -11.42 36.05 6.28
N MET A 357 -10.81 34.95 6.74
CA MET A 357 -9.47 34.58 6.29
C MET A 357 -9.54 34.33 4.77
N VAL A 358 -9.00 35.23 3.96
CA VAL A 358 -8.82 35.02 2.51
C VAL A 358 -7.39 34.50 2.31
N PRO A 359 -7.12 33.20 2.46
CA PRO A 359 -5.78 32.73 2.17
C PRO A 359 -5.54 32.82 0.68
N GLY A 360 -4.32 33.23 0.36
CA GLY A 360 -3.63 32.99 -0.89
C GLY A 360 -2.19 32.64 -0.52
N ASN A 361 -1.35 32.32 -1.51
CA ASN A 361 0.06 32.01 -1.35
C ASN A 361 0.74 32.89 -0.25
N PRO A 362 1.29 32.29 0.83
CA PRO A 362 1.64 30.88 1.03
C PRO A 362 0.58 29.98 1.69
N ASN A 363 -0.64 30.46 1.94
CA ASN A 363 -1.66 29.81 2.76
C ASN A 363 -2.73 29.10 1.91
N VAL A 364 -3.56 28.26 2.53
CA VAL A 364 -4.73 27.60 1.90
C VAL A 364 -5.96 27.65 2.83
N MET A 365 -7.17 27.73 2.27
CA MET A 365 -8.47 27.54 2.93
C MET A 365 -9.04 26.21 2.47
N VAL A 366 -9.41 25.35 3.40
CA VAL A 366 -10.06 24.08 3.11
C VAL A 366 -11.42 24.01 3.79
N SER A 367 -12.46 24.01 2.97
CA SER A 367 -13.83 23.73 3.40
C SER A 367 -14.16 22.25 3.23
N SER A 368 -14.48 21.55 4.33
CA SER A 368 -14.87 20.14 4.25
C SER A 368 -16.38 19.97 4.14
N TRP A 369 -16.85 19.45 3.00
CA TRP A 369 -18.24 19.11 2.74
C TRP A 369 -18.49 17.59 2.83
N LEU A 370 -17.53 16.82 3.37
CA LEU A 370 -17.59 15.36 3.46
C LEU A 370 -18.82 14.83 4.20
N ASN A 371 -19.33 15.60 5.17
CA ASN A 371 -20.49 15.24 5.99
C ASN A 371 -21.76 16.00 5.60
N LEU A 372 -21.72 16.78 4.52
CA LEU A 372 -22.89 17.51 4.03
C LEU A 372 -23.62 16.67 2.97
N PRO A 373 -24.96 16.59 3.01
CA PRO A 373 -25.75 15.91 1.99
C PRO A 373 -25.86 16.77 0.73
N VAL A 374 -24.74 16.99 0.05
CA VAL A 374 -24.63 17.80 -1.17
C VAL A 374 -24.82 16.98 -2.45
N ARG A 375 -24.90 15.65 -2.35
CA ARG A 375 -25.07 14.73 -3.48
C ARG A 375 -26.34 13.90 -3.36
N GLY A 376 -26.81 13.37 -4.49
CA GLY A 376 -28.04 12.61 -4.60
C GLY A 376 -29.30 13.47 -4.44
N MET A 377 -29.22 14.74 -4.82
CA MET A 377 -30.36 15.65 -4.86
C MET A 377 -31.33 15.22 -5.97
N ASP A 378 -32.49 14.71 -5.56
CA ASP A 378 -33.55 14.25 -6.47
C ASP A 378 -34.81 15.09 -6.27
N PHE A 379 -35.19 15.87 -7.27
CA PHE A 379 -36.40 16.71 -7.23
C PHE A 379 -37.65 16.01 -7.81
N GLY A 380 -37.58 14.71 -8.08
CA GLY A 380 -38.66 13.89 -8.62
C GLY A 380 -38.42 13.38 -10.04
N TRP A 381 -37.23 13.61 -10.58
CA TRP A 381 -36.82 13.16 -11.92
C TRP A 381 -35.48 12.41 -11.89
N GLY A 382 -35.03 11.98 -10.71
CA GLY A 382 -33.76 11.31 -10.50
C GLY A 382 -32.69 12.23 -9.92
N LYS A 383 -31.61 11.61 -9.46
CA LYS A 383 -30.44 12.27 -8.86
C LYS A 383 -29.67 13.07 -9.91
N GLU A 384 -28.94 14.08 -9.46
CA GLU A 384 -28.00 14.80 -10.30
C GLU A 384 -26.92 13.87 -10.86
N ILE A 385 -26.50 14.12 -12.11
CA ILE A 385 -25.35 13.44 -12.72
C ILE A 385 -24.02 14.06 -12.30
N HIS A 386 -24.05 15.31 -11.82
CA HIS A 386 -22.87 16.02 -11.34
C HIS A 386 -23.29 17.18 -10.42
N MET A 387 -22.52 17.43 -9.36
CA MET A 387 -22.61 18.60 -8.50
C MET A 387 -21.23 19.23 -8.32
N ALA A 388 -21.20 20.57 -8.34
CA ALA A 388 -20.00 21.36 -8.20
C ALA A 388 -20.26 22.64 -7.37
N PRO A 389 -19.28 23.09 -6.56
CA PRO A 389 -19.21 24.49 -6.17
C PRO A 389 -19.04 25.37 -7.42
N ALA A 390 -19.80 26.46 -7.55
CA ALA A 390 -19.88 27.21 -8.81
C ALA A 390 -18.91 28.40 -8.92
N THR A 391 -18.36 28.91 -7.81
CA THR A 391 -17.38 30.02 -7.81
C THR A 391 -16.33 29.85 -6.72
N HIS A 392 -15.07 29.82 -7.11
CA HIS A 392 -13.89 29.83 -6.23
C HIS A 392 -12.74 30.38 -7.07
N ASP A 393 -12.60 31.70 -7.05
CA ASP A 393 -11.77 32.42 -8.03
C ASP A 393 -10.46 32.94 -7.43
N PHE A 394 -10.15 32.54 -6.20
CA PHE A 394 -8.94 32.98 -5.50
C PHE A 394 -8.02 31.81 -5.19
N ASP A 395 -6.72 32.09 -5.31
CA ASP A 395 -5.66 31.13 -5.03
C ASP A 395 -5.76 30.57 -3.61
N GLY A 396 -5.68 29.25 -3.46
CA GLY A 396 -5.68 28.58 -2.16
C GLY A 396 -7.08 28.24 -1.64
N ASP A 397 -8.15 28.45 -2.41
CA ASP A 397 -9.51 28.04 -2.04
C ASP A 397 -9.79 26.60 -2.45
N ILE A 398 -10.14 25.76 -1.47
CA ILE A 398 -10.22 24.30 -1.66
C ILE A 398 -11.45 23.76 -0.95
N VAL A 399 -12.20 22.89 -1.64
CA VAL A 399 -13.37 22.19 -1.09
C VAL A 399 -13.17 20.67 -1.20
N ILE A 400 -13.33 19.97 -0.07
CA ILE A 400 -13.29 18.51 -0.02
C ILE A 400 -14.72 17.98 -0.05
N LEU A 401 -15.04 17.21 -1.09
CA LEU A 401 -16.36 16.66 -1.38
C LEU A 401 -16.35 15.12 -1.24
N PRO A 402 -17.49 14.50 -0.88
CA PRO A 402 -17.63 13.04 -1.03
C PRO A 402 -17.49 12.65 -2.51
N GLY A 403 -16.95 11.46 -2.80
CA GLY A 403 -16.84 10.94 -4.18
C GLY A 403 -18.15 10.39 -4.74
N TYR A 404 -18.18 10.06 -6.05
CA TYR A 404 -19.39 9.56 -6.74
C TYR A 404 -19.60 8.06 -6.54
N VAL A 405 -18.53 7.35 -6.15
CA VAL A 405 -18.53 5.92 -5.90
C VAL A 405 -18.62 5.68 -4.40
N GLU A 406 -19.49 4.76 -3.99
CA GLU A 406 -19.59 4.31 -2.60
C GLU A 406 -18.24 3.73 -2.11
N GLY A 407 -18.00 3.73 -0.80
CA GLY A 407 -16.78 3.16 -0.22
C GLY A 407 -15.75 4.17 0.30
N GLY A 408 -15.97 5.48 0.15
CA GLY A 408 -15.16 6.49 0.84
C GLY A 408 -14.17 7.28 -0.02
N SER A 409 -14.31 7.20 -1.35
CA SER A 409 -13.67 8.10 -2.31
C SER A 409 -13.95 9.58 -2.02
N VAL A 410 -13.04 10.45 -2.47
CA VAL A 410 -13.06 11.90 -2.20
C VAL A 410 -12.84 12.67 -3.49
N VAL A 411 -13.56 13.78 -3.68
CA VAL A 411 -13.28 14.75 -4.74
C VAL A 411 -12.75 16.02 -4.10
N VAL A 412 -11.59 16.51 -4.55
CA VAL A 412 -10.98 17.75 -4.11
C VAL A 412 -11.18 18.79 -5.22
N PHE A 413 -12.04 19.75 -4.97
CA PHE A 413 -12.12 20.98 -5.77
C PHE A 413 -11.00 21.90 -5.28
N VAL A 414 -10.10 22.32 -6.16
CA VAL A 414 -8.93 23.14 -5.83
C VAL A 414 -8.85 24.33 -6.77
N ALA A 415 -8.75 25.54 -6.22
CA ALA A 415 -8.43 26.77 -6.93
C ALA A 415 -7.01 27.22 -6.55
N LEU A 416 -6.14 27.33 -7.54
CA LEU A 416 -4.76 27.81 -7.37
C LEU A 416 -4.39 28.72 -8.54
N GLN A 417 -3.36 29.55 -8.36
CA GLN A 417 -2.78 30.30 -9.47
C GLN A 417 -2.47 29.38 -10.65
N VAL A 418 -2.68 29.87 -11.87
CA VAL A 418 -2.48 29.11 -13.12
C VAL A 418 -1.09 28.48 -13.18
N THR A 419 -0.07 29.20 -12.68
CA THR A 419 1.34 28.75 -12.64
C THR A 419 1.60 27.56 -11.71
N HIS A 420 0.73 27.30 -10.74
CA HIS A 420 0.92 26.24 -9.74
C HIS A 420 0.02 25.01 -9.97
N MET A 421 -1.07 25.14 -10.73
CA MET A 421 -2.09 24.08 -10.82
C MET A 421 -1.55 22.75 -11.37
N GLU A 422 -0.77 22.78 -12.46
CA GLU A 422 -0.24 21.53 -13.03
C GLU A 422 0.83 20.89 -12.13
N LYS A 423 1.65 21.71 -11.45
CA LYS A 423 2.60 21.21 -10.43
C LYS A 423 1.85 20.58 -9.26
N PHE A 424 0.77 21.22 -8.79
CA PHE A 424 -0.09 20.70 -7.74
C PHE A 424 -0.69 19.36 -8.15
N LYS A 425 -1.32 19.28 -9.32
CA LYS A 425 -1.92 18.04 -9.84
C LYS A 425 -0.91 16.91 -9.92
N LYS A 426 0.30 17.20 -10.42
CA LYS A 426 1.40 16.23 -10.50
C LYS A 426 1.77 15.71 -9.11
N SER A 427 2.14 16.61 -8.18
CA SER A 427 2.51 16.21 -6.81
C SER A 427 1.35 15.54 -6.04
N PHE A 428 0.10 15.92 -6.34
CA PHE A 428 -1.09 15.39 -5.67
C PHE A 428 -1.27 13.88 -5.90
N TYR A 429 -0.88 13.36 -7.07
CA TYR A 429 -0.94 11.93 -7.37
C TYR A 429 0.40 11.22 -7.17
N GLU A 430 1.53 11.81 -7.58
CA GLU A 430 2.86 11.18 -7.47
C GLU A 430 3.25 10.88 -6.02
N ASP A 431 2.93 11.78 -5.08
CA ASP A 431 3.19 11.54 -3.65
C ASP A 431 2.41 10.33 -3.12
N ILE A 432 1.27 10.00 -3.74
CA ILE A 432 0.49 8.80 -3.40
C ILE A 432 1.13 7.58 -4.05
N GLU A 433 1.59 7.70 -5.29
CA GLU A 433 2.30 6.64 -6.03
C GLU A 433 3.67 6.30 -5.43
N MET A 434 4.33 7.23 -4.74
CA MET A 434 5.51 6.92 -3.92
C MET A 434 5.19 5.98 -2.75
N PHE A 435 3.94 5.95 -2.25
CA PHE A 435 3.48 4.90 -1.35
C PHE A 435 3.14 3.59 -2.09
N VAL A 436 2.98 3.62 -3.42
CA VAL A 436 2.64 2.45 -4.26
C VAL A 436 3.88 1.59 -4.55
N GLY A 437 5.10 2.14 -4.48
CA GLY A 437 6.32 1.35 -4.65
C GLY A 437 6.57 0.33 -3.55
N TYR A 438 6.16 0.62 -2.30
CA TYR A 438 6.33 -0.29 -1.17
C TYR A 438 4.99 -0.59 -0.49
N MET A 439 4.64 -1.87 -0.38
CA MET A 439 3.45 -2.36 0.29
C MET A 439 3.76 -2.64 1.78
N PRO A 440 3.30 -1.78 2.73
CA PRO A 440 3.49 -2.04 4.15
C PRO A 440 2.48 -3.08 4.69
N PRO A 441 2.70 -3.60 5.91
CA PRO A 441 1.68 -4.34 6.64
C PRO A 441 0.39 -3.53 6.81
N ALA A 442 -0.77 -4.18 6.71
CA ALA A 442 -2.09 -3.56 6.81
C ALA A 442 -2.42 -3.07 8.22
N GLU A 443 -1.75 -3.63 9.21
CA GLU A 443 -1.91 -3.34 10.63
C GLU A 443 -0.55 -3.02 11.27
N PRO A 444 -0.50 -2.26 12.36
CA PRO A 444 0.74 -2.07 13.12
C PRO A 444 1.35 -3.40 13.52
N THR A 445 2.65 -3.54 13.26
CA THR A 445 3.44 -4.70 13.63
C THR A 445 4.46 -4.33 14.70
N TRP A 446 5.02 -5.33 15.36
CA TRP A 446 6.17 -5.11 16.23
C TRP A 446 7.29 -4.41 15.45
N THR A 447 7.87 -3.36 16.03
CA THR A 447 9.02 -2.66 15.45
C THR A 447 10.23 -2.74 16.36
N GLY A 448 11.39 -3.04 15.80
CA GLY A 448 12.62 -3.19 16.55
C GLY A 448 13.63 -4.04 15.80
N ILE A 449 14.70 -4.40 16.51
CA ILE A 449 15.75 -5.25 15.96
C ILE A 449 15.43 -6.70 16.24
N HIS A 450 15.12 -7.43 15.17
CA HIS A 450 14.91 -8.86 15.20
C HIS A 450 16.26 -9.56 14.97
N PRO A 451 16.74 -10.36 15.92
CA PRO A 451 17.97 -11.12 15.72
C PRO A 451 17.81 -12.13 14.57
N LEU A 452 18.81 -12.23 13.70
CA LEU A 452 18.96 -13.33 12.73
C LEU A 452 19.74 -14.47 13.38
N SER A 453 19.31 -15.72 13.21
CA SER A 453 20.05 -16.89 13.71
C SER A 453 21.39 -17.07 12.99
N GLU A 454 22.24 -17.96 13.48
CA GLU A 454 23.49 -18.32 12.81
C GLU A 454 23.20 -19.00 11.47
N LEU A 455 22.15 -19.84 11.38
CA LEU A 455 21.75 -20.49 10.13
C LEU A 455 21.14 -19.53 9.09
N ASP A 456 20.67 -18.35 9.51
CA ASP A 456 20.19 -17.32 8.58
C ASP A 456 21.32 -16.62 7.82
N GLN A 457 22.54 -16.67 8.37
CA GLN A 457 23.69 -15.88 7.90
C GLN A 457 24.75 -16.74 7.20
N ILE A 458 24.43 -18.00 6.87
CA ILE A 458 25.32 -18.94 6.20
C ILE A 458 24.75 -19.35 4.84
N GLY A 459 25.64 -19.73 3.92
CA GLY A 459 25.25 -20.12 2.56
C GLY A 459 24.79 -18.92 1.71
N MET A 460 23.73 -19.12 0.91
CA MET A 460 23.16 -18.07 0.07
C MET A 460 22.38 -17.07 0.93
N VAL A 461 22.88 -15.83 1.02
CA VAL A 461 22.18 -14.72 1.71
C VAL A 461 21.61 -13.69 0.72
N THR A 462 21.80 -13.92 -0.57
CA THR A 462 21.31 -13.10 -1.67
C THR A 462 19.84 -13.39 -1.96
N TYR A 463 19.31 -12.85 -3.05
CA TYR A 463 17.91 -12.97 -3.41
C TYR A 463 17.64 -14.14 -4.33
N VAL A 464 16.57 -14.88 -4.04
CA VAL A 464 16.09 -16.00 -4.86
C VAL A 464 14.88 -15.55 -5.69
N PRO A 465 15.00 -15.51 -7.03
CA PRO A 465 13.88 -15.22 -7.93
C PRO A 465 13.09 -16.49 -8.29
N PHE A 466 11.78 -16.36 -8.43
CA PHE A 466 10.88 -17.43 -8.87
C PHE A 466 9.63 -16.86 -9.55
N LEU A 467 9.03 -17.67 -10.42
CA LEU A 467 7.96 -17.23 -11.33
C LEU A 467 6.74 -18.14 -11.24
N TYR A 468 5.56 -17.52 -11.38
CA TYR A 468 4.29 -18.19 -11.61
C TYR A 468 3.63 -17.60 -12.85
N PHE A 469 3.04 -18.44 -13.70
CA PHE A 469 2.30 -18.00 -14.88
C PHE A 469 0.82 -18.35 -14.74
N TYR A 470 -0.05 -17.44 -15.15
CA TYR A 470 -1.50 -17.60 -15.14
C TYR A 470 -2.06 -17.25 -16.52
N ASP A 471 -2.92 -18.12 -17.06
CA ASP A 471 -3.61 -17.91 -18.33
C ASP A 471 -4.94 -17.18 -18.14
N ASN A 472 -5.42 -16.43 -19.13
CA ASN A 472 -6.61 -15.55 -19.09
C ASN A 472 -7.96 -16.29 -18.87
N VAL A 473 -7.94 -17.59 -18.58
CA VAL A 473 -9.15 -18.39 -18.41
C VAL A 473 -9.69 -18.19 -16.99
N GLY A 474 -10.68 -17.30 -16.83
CA GLY A 474 -11.51 -17.24 -15.62
C GLY A 474 -11.48 -15.95 -14.80
N PHE A 475 -10.78 -14.89 -15.23
CA PHE A 475 -10.63 -13.67 -14.43
C PHE A 475 -10.77 -12.34 -15.20
N LYS A 476 -11.48 -12.32 -16.33
CA LYS A 476 -11.65 -11.13 -17.19
C LYS A 476 -12.21 -9.88 -16.46
N ASP A 477 -12.90 -10.09 -15.34
CA ASP A 477 -13.47 -9.05 -14.47
C ASP A 477 -12.90 -9.09 -13.03
N PHE A 478 -11.87 -9.88 -12.76
CA PHE A 478 -11.31 -10.02 -11.42
C PHE A 478 -10.30 -8.90 -11.13
N PRO A 479 -10.39 -8.20 -9.98
CA PRO A 479 -9.49 -7.10 -9.67
C PRO A 479 -8.14 -7.63 -9.16
N ILE A 480 -7.35 -8.25 -10.04
CA ILE A 480 -6.12 -9.01 -9.71
C ILE A 480 -5.12 -8.18 -8.92
N VAL A 481 -4.72 -7.02 -9.44
CA VAL A 481 -3.66 -6.21 -8.81
C VAL A 481 -4.07 -5.68 -7.45
N SER A 482 -5.30 -5.18 -7.31
CA SER A 482 -5.79 -4.70 -6.00
C SER A 482 -5.99 -5.85 -5.02
N THR A 483 -6.40 -7.04 -5.49
CA THR A 483 -6.48 -8.25 -4.67
C THR A 483 -5.10 -8.67 -4.17
N LEU A 484 -4.08 -8.70 -5.05
CA LEU A 484 -2.70 -9.01 -4.67
C LEU A 484 -2.16 -7.98 -3.67
N LYS A 485 -2.27 -6.69 -3.97
CA LYS A 485 -1.80 -5.60 -3.07
C LYS A 485 -2.51 -5.66 -1.71
N GLY A 486 -3.84 -5.76 -1.69
CA GLY A 486 -4.62 -5.79 -0.44
C GLY A 486 -4.40 -7.06 0.39
N SER A 487 -4.24 -8.22 -0.24
CA SER A 487 -3.90 -9.47 0.45
C SER A 487 -2.45 -9.50 0.93
N LEU A 488 -1.51 -8.97 0.14
CA LEU A 488 -0.10 -8.87 0.50
C LEU A 488 0.09 -7.99 1.73
N SER A 489 -0.53 -6.81 1.75
CA SER A 489 -0.51 -5.93 2.92
C SER A 489 -1.05 -6.63 4.18
N ARG A 490 -2.15 -7.40 4.06
CA ARG A 490 -2.72 -8.15 5.18
C ARG A 490 -1.83 -9.29 5.67
N VAL A 491 -1.25 -10.10 4.78
CA VAL A 491 -0.36 -11.22 5.16
C VAL A 491 0.97 -10.71 5.73
N LEU A 492 1.41 -9.50 5.38
CA LEU A 492 2.60 -8.90 5.98
C LEU A 492 2.42 -8.53 7.46
N ALA A 493 1.21 -8.46 8.00
CA ALA A 493 1.01 -8.24 9.44
C ALA A 493 1.51 -9.41 10.30
N PRO A 494 1.07 -10.67 10.09
CA PRO A 494 1.62 -11.83 10.77
C PRO A 494 3.06 -12.18 10.31
N PHE A 495 3.45 -11.86 9.08
CA PHE A 495 4.79 -12.08 8.52
C PHE A 495 5.63 -10.79 8.47
N TYR A 496 5.50 -9.94 9.48
CA TYR A 496 6.13 -8.61 9.53
C TYR A 496 7.64 -8.55 9.32
N PRO A 497 8.45 -9.59 9.60
CA PRO A 497 9.86 -9.59 9.25
C PRO A 497 10.13 -9.28 7.77
N LEU A 498 9.26 -9.71 6.85
CA LEU A 498 9.42 -9.47 5.41
C LEU A 498 9.28 -8.01 5.01
N ALA A 499 8.58 -7.20 5.82
CA ALA A 499 8.42 -5.76 5.58
C ALA A 499 9.55 -4.92 6.20
N GLY A 500 10.59 -5.55 6.76
CA GLY A 500 11.75 -4.91 7.37
C GLY A 500 12.85 -4.51 6.39
N ARG A 501 14.02 -4.16 6.93
CA ARG A 501 15.28 -3.97 6.20
C ARG A 501 16.41 -4.63 6.96
N LEU A 502 17.45 -5.04 6.24
CA LEU A 502 18.70 -5.45 6.86
C LEU A 502 19.47 -4.24 7.38
N ARG A 503 20.31 -4.45 8.38
CA ARG A 503 21.24 -3.45 8.89
C ARG A 503 22.53 -4.12 9.33
N ARG A 504 23.67 -3.44 9.14
CA ARG A 504 24.95 -3.90 9.69
C ARG A 504 25.03 -3.66 11.20
N VAL A 505 25.66 -4.57 11.94
CA VAL A 505 25.90 -4.42 13.39
C VAL A 505 27.02 -3.41 13.66
N ASN A 506 26.81 -2.50 14.61
CA ASN A 506 27.82 -1.54 15.04
C ASN A 506 29.02 -2.27 15.69
N GLY A 507 30.24 -2.02 15.22
CA GLY A 507 31.45 -2.70 15.68
C GLY A 507 31.94 -3.86 14.79
N GLY A 508 31.24 -4.14 13.68
CA GLY A 508 31.63 -5.12 12.67
C GLY A 508 31.11 -6.54 12.91
N GLY A 509 31.01 -7.34 11.84
CA GLY A 509 30.90 -8.81 11.90
C GLY A 509 29.53 -9.46 11.70
N GLY A 510 28.47 -8.78 11.25
CA GLY A 510 27.20 -9.45 10.92
C GLY A 510 26.06 -8.54 10.46
N LEU A 511 24.91 -9.16 10.13
CA LEU A 511 23.66 -8.48 9.76
C LEU A 511 22.58 -8.70 10.82
N GLU A 512 21.72 -7.69 10.97
CA GLU A 512 20.51 -7.74 11.80
C GLU A 512 19.30 -7.36 10.96
N LEU A 513 18.13 -7.86 11.36
CA LEU A 513 16.88 -7.50 10.73
C LEU A 513 16.21 -6.37 11.52
N GLU A 514 16.07 -5.20 10.92
CA GLU A 514 15.25 -4.12 11.46
C GLU A 514 13.81 -4.26 10.95
N CYS A 515 12.91 -4.68 11.84
CA CYS A 515 11.47 -4.66 11.60
C CYS A 515 10.96 -3.21 11.69
N ASN A 516 11.02 -2.46 10.59
CA ASN A 516 10.60 -1.06 10.51
C ASN A 516 9.31 -0.85 9.69
N ALA A 517 8.68 -1.94 9.23
CA ALA A 517 7.46 -1.94 8.43
C ALA A 517 7.58 -1.02 7.17
N LYS A 518 8.78 -0.87 6.60
CA LYS A 518 9.00 -0.12 5.35
C LYS A 518 8.26 -0.76 4.16
N GLY A 519 7.91 -2.03 4.27
CA GLY A 519 7.11 -2.73 3.27
C GLY A 519 7.96 -3.42 2.21
N VAL A 520 7.25 -4.11 1.31
CA VAL A 520 7.79 -4.93 0.22
C VAL A 520 7.60 -4.24 -1.10
N GLU A 521 8.51 -4.39 -2.05
CA GLU A 521 8.38 -3.70 -3.33
C GLU A 521 7.31 -4.38 -4.20
N PHE A 522 6.43 -3.59 -4.84
CA PHE A 522 5.40 -4.12 -5.74
C PHE A 522 5.43 -3.38 -7.08
N ILE A 523 5.70 -4.13 -8.14
CA ILE A 523 5.87 -3.64 -9.51
C ILE A 523 4.70 -4.15 -10.36
N GLU A 524 4.15 -3.27 -11.18
CA GLU A 524 3.21 -3.63 -12.23
C GLU A 524 3.85 -3.28 -13.58
N ALA A 525 3.84 -4.24 -14.50
CA ALA A 525 4.51 -4.15 -15.79
C ALA A 525 3.64 -4.76 -16.90
N GLU A 526 3.95 -4.39 -18.14
CA GLU A 526 3.30 -4.94 -19.34
C GLU A 526 4.38 -5.43 -20.31
N SER A 527 4.10 -6.54 -21.00
CA SER A 527 4.94 -7.10 -22.04
C SER A 527 4.18 -7.17 -23.37
N SER A 528 4.91 -6.91 -24.45
CA SER A 528 4.38 -7.06 -25.82
C SER A 528 4.33 -8.51 -26.30
N GLN A 529 4.90 -9.45 -25.54
CA GLN A 529 4.90 -10.88 -25.84
C GLN A 529 3.55 -11.53 -25.51
N LEU A 530 3.30 -12.69 -26.12
CA LEU A 530 2.20 -13.59 -25.78
C LEU A 530 2.68 -14.64 -24.79
N LEU A 531 1.79 -15.12 -23.92
CA LEU A 531 2.11 -16.22 -23.02
C LEU A 531 2.52 -17.51 -23.78
N SER A 532 1.98 -17.71 -24.99
CA SER A 532 2.35 -18.81 -25.88
C SER A 532 3.78 -18.72 -26.42
N ASP A 533 4.42 -17.55 -26.38
CA ASP A 533 5.79 -17.38 -26.88
C ASP A 533 6.82 -18.10 -25.98
N PHE A 534 6.44 -18.40 -24.73
CA PHE A 534 7.24 -19.18 -23.79
C PHE A 534 7.10 -20.71 -23.97
N GLY A 535 6.23 -21.16 -24.89
CA GLY A 535 6.07 -22.56 -25.25
C GLY A 535 5.66 -23.45 -24.08
N ASP A 536 6.45 -24.49 -23.81
CA ASP A 536 6.27 -25.43 -22.69
C ASP A 536 7.04 -25.02 -21.42
N PHE A 537 7.57 -23.80 -21.40
CA PHE A 537 8.41 -23.25 -20.33
C PHE A 537 9.72 -24.04 -20.08
N SER A 538 10.15 -24.85 -21.06
CA SER A 538 11.40 -25.62 -20.94
C SER A 538 12.66 -24.79 -21.13
N SER A 539 12.53 -23.60 -21.71
CA SER A 539 13.59 -22.60 -21.88
C SER A 539 13.33 -21.41 -20.94
N PHE A 540 14.39 -20.91 -20.31
CA PHE A 540 14.37 -19.75 -19.42
C PHE A 540 14.57 -18.42 -20.16
N LYS A 541 14.62 -18.43 -21.49
CA LYS A 541 14.86 -17.23 -22.29
C LYS A 541 13.76 -16.18 -22.07
N GLY A 542 14.13 -14.98 -21.64
CA GLY A 542 13.20 -13.88 -21.40
C GLY A 542 12.58 -13.89 -20.00
N PHE A 543 12.96 -14.81 -19.11
CA PHE A 543 12.48 -14.82 -17.73
C PHE A 543 13.11 -13.69 -16.90
N GLU A 544 14.30 -13.21 -17.28
CA GLU A 544 15.07 -12.16 -16.60
C GLU A 544 14.39 -10.79 -16.50
N ASP A 545 13.32 -10.58 -17.28
CA ASP A 545 12.51 -9.36 -17.28
C ASP A 545 11.17 -9.55 -16.54
N LEU A 546 10.85 -10.78 -16.11
CA LEU A 546 9.56 -11.13 -15.50
C LEU A 546 9.58 -11.15 -13.97
N PHE A 547 10.72 -10.93 -13.34
CA PHE A 547 10.85 -10.77 -11.89
C PHE A 547 11.66 -9.52 -11.52
N PRO A 548 11.43 -8.93 -10.34
CA PRO A 548 12.18 -7.75 -9.90
C PRO A 548 13.68 -8.02 -9.79
N ARG A 549 14.49 -7.15 -10.41
CA ARG A 549 15.95 -7.14 -10.24
C ARG A 549 16.34 -6.36 -8.99
N VAL A 550 17.29 -6.89 -8.24
CA VAL A 550 17.83 -6.23 -7.05
C VAL A 550 19.04 -5.40 -7.45
N ASP A 551 19.00 -4.10 -7.15
CA ASP A 551 20.12 -3.19 -7.35
C ASP A 551 21.09 -3.27 -6.17
N TYR A 552 22.04 -4.21 -6.25
CA TYR A 552 23.09 -4.39 -5.24
C TYR A 552 24.05 -3.19 -5.12
N GLY A 553 23.94 -2.17 -5.98
CA GLY A 553 24.67 -0.91 -5.82
C GLY A 553 24.14 -0.02 -4.67
N LYS A 554 22.93 -0.28 -4.18
CA LYS A 554 22.34 0.45 -3.06
C LYS A 554 22.82 -0.06 -1.69
N PRO A 555 22.81 0.79 -0.65
CA PRO A 555 23.02 0.35 0.73
C PRO A 555 22.05 -0.77 1.12
N VAL A 556 22.53 -1.75 1.90
CA VAL A 556 21.74 -2.92 2.30
C VAL A 556 20.51 -2.53 3.14
N GLU A 557 20.59 -1.39 3.83
CA GLU A 557 19.53 -0.76 4.63
C GLU A 557 18.35 -0.22 3.80
N ASP A 558 18.58 -0.02 2.50
CA ASP A 558 17.57 0.47 1.55
C ASP A 558 16.93 -0.67 0.76
N LEU A 559 17.59 -1.83 0.65
CA LEU A 559 17.10 -2.97 -0.12
C LEU A 559 15.87 -3.64 0.54
N PRO A 560 14.72 -3.76 -0.16
CA PRO A 560 13.58 -4.50 0.35
C PRO A 560 13.87 -6.00 0.42
N LEU A 561 13.42 -6.67 1.47
CA LEU A 561 13.63 -8.11 1.66
C LEU A 561 12.80 -8.97 0.72
N TYR A 562 11.69 -8.43 0.21
CA TYR A 562 10.78 -9.10 -0.70
C TYR A 562 10.28 -8.13 -1.76
N LEU A 563 10.27 -8.59 -3.00
CA LEU A 563 9.85 -7.86 -4.18
C LEU A 563 8.88 -8.72 -4.98
N VAL A 564 7.84 -8.09 -5.52
CA VAL A 564 6.79 -8.72 -6.31
C VAL A 564 6.60 -7.94 -7.60
N GLN A 565 6.47 -8.62 -8.73
CA GLN A 565 6.15 -8.05 -10.03
C GLN A 565 4.97 -8.79 -10.65
N VAL A 566 4.01 -8.04 -11.15
CA VAL A 566 2.93 -8.55 -12.02
C VAL A 566 3.22 -8.05 -13.44
N THR A 567 3.43 -8.97 -14.37
CA THR A 567 3.68 -8.63 -15.79
C THR A 567 2.56 -9.15 -16.67
N TRP A 568 1.79 -8.24 -17.25
CA TRP A 568 0.68 -8.55 -18.15
C TRP A 568 1.17 -8.85 -19.58
N PHE A 569 0.66 -9.92 -20.19
CA PHE A 569 0.92 -10.25 -21.58
C PHE A 569 -0.24 -9.82 -22.48
N ARG A 570 0.01 -9.68 -23.79
CA ARG A 570 -1.01 -9.27 -24.77
C ARG A 570 -2.24 -10.18 -24.84
N CYS A 571 -2.11 -11.45 -24.47
CA CYS A 571 -3.23 -12.40 -24.43
C CYS A 571 -4.15 -12.21 -23.20
N GLY A 572 -3.80 -11.32 -22.26
CA GLY A 572 -4.49 -11.09 -21.00
C GLY A 572 -4.10 -12.05 -19.87
N GLY A 573 -3.25 -13.05 -20.14
CA GLY A 573 -2.54 -13.80 -19.10
C GLY A 573 -1.43 -12.96 -18.47
N PHE A 574 -0.87 -13.40 -17.35
CA PHE A 574 0.19 -12.66 -16.66
C PHE A 574 1.22 -13.59 -15.99
N ALA A 575 2.42 -13.05 -15.78
CA ALA A 575 3.43 -13.63 -14.91
C ALA A 575 3.42 -12.91 -13.55
N LEU A 576 3.52 -13.67 -12.47
CA LEU A 576 3.77 -13.18 -11.11
C LEU A 576 5.20 -13.58 -10.74
N GLY A 577 6.12 -12.62 -10.85
CA GLY A 577 7.51 -12.80 -10.46
C GLY A 577 7.78 -12.29 -9.06
N MET A 578 8.59 -13.04 -8.33
CA MET A 578 8.87 -12.76 -6.93
C MET A 578 10.36 -12.98 -6.66
N THR A 579 10.93 -12.07 -5.88
CA THR A 579 12.35 -12.07 -5.53
C THR A 579 12.46 -11.85 -4.03
N ILE A 580 13.04 -12.80 -3.29
CA ILE A 580 13.11 -12.75 -1.82
C ILE A 580 14.53 -12.97 -1.30
N SER A 581 14.94 -12.19 -0.30
CA SER A 581 16.24 -12.38 0.35
C SER A 581 16.23 -13.69 1.14
N HIS A 582 17.14 -14.59 0.80
CA HIS A 582 17.26 -15.90 1.43
C HIS A 582 17.72 -15.79 2.89
N ILE A 583 18.34 -14.67 3.29
CA ILE A 583 18.76 -14.43 4.68
C ILE A 583 17.58 -14.46 5.68
N VAL A 584 16.36 -14.15 5.23
CA VAL A 584 15.19 -14.12 6.12
C VAL A 584 14.37 -15.40 6.07
N VAL A 585 14.44 -16.19 5.01
CA VAL A 585 13.62 -17.42 4.89
C VAL A 585 14.29 -18.47 4.02
N ASP A 586 14.11 -19.74 4.41
CA ASP A 586 14.35 -20.87 3.52
C ASP A 586 13.10 -21.20 2.67
N GLY A 587 13.25 -22.12 1.73
CA GLY A 587 12.18 -22.52 0.81
C GLY A 587 10.91 -23.05 1.49
N LEU A 588 11.02 -23.72 2.65
CA LEU A 588 9.85 -24.24 3.37
C LEU A 588 9.06 -23.10 4.04
N SER A 589 9.77 -22.17 4.68
CA SER A 589 9.17 -20.98 5.28
C SER A 589 8.52 -20.08 4.24
N LEU A 590 9.18 -19.88 3.10
CA LEU A 590 8.63 -19.17 1.94
C LEU A 590 7.34 -19.84 1.46
N GLY A 591 7.34 -21.18 1.35
CA GLY A 591 6.17 -21.92 0.91
C GLY A 591 4.97 -21.71 1.83
N TYR A 592 5.17 -21.70 3.15
CA TYR A 592 4.10 -21.37 4.09
C TYR A 592 3.57 -19.96 3.89
N PHE A 593 4.44 -18.97 3.73
CA PHE A 593 4.03 -17.59 3.48
C PHE A 593 3.18 -17.46 2.22
N LEU A 594 3.62 -18.06 1.09
CA LEU A 594 2.89 -18.00 -0.18
C LEU A 594 1.48 -18.62 -0.06
N GLN A 595 1.37 -19.77 0.60
CA GLN A 595 0.07 -20.42 0.81
C GLN A 595 -0.87 -19.57 1.67
N GLU A 596 -0.36 -18.95 2.74
CA GLU A 596 -1.15 -18.03 3.58
C GLU A 596 -1.54 -16.74 2.84
N TRP A 597 -0.65 -16.21 1.99
CA TRP A 597 -0.95 -15.04 1.16
C TRP A 597 -2.09 -15.33 0.20
N ALA A 598 -2.00 -16.43 -0.56
CA ALA A 598 -3.05 -16.88 -1.47
C ALA A 598 -4.35 -17.17 -0.72
N ARG A 599 -4.28 -17.76 0.47
CA ARG A 599 -5.44 -18.03 1.32
C ARG A 599 -6.17 -16.76 1.77
N LEU A 600 -5.44 -15.74 2.21
CA LEU A 600 -6.00 -14.44 2.58
C LEU A 600 -6.56 -13.67 1.38
N ALA A 601 -5.97 -13.82 0.20
CA ALA A 601 -6.48 -13.25 -1.04
C ALA A 601 -7.87 -13.80 -1.38
N ARG A 602 -8.08 -15.11 -1.18
CA ARG A 602 -9.38 -15.77 -1.31
C ARG A 602 -10.39 -15.42 -0.21
N GLY A 603 -10.01 -14.61 0.78
CA GLY A 603 -10.88 -14.18 1.88
C GLY A 603 -10.97 -15.16 3.05
N TYR A 604 -10.16 -16.21 3.09
CA TYR A 604 -10.09 -17.12 4.23
C TYR A 604 -9.14 -16.59 5.30
N PRO A 605 -9.39 -16.84 6.60
CA PRO A 605 -8.44 -16.50 7.66
C PRO A 605 -7.17 -17.34 7.53
N LEU A 606 -6.06 -16.88 8.13
CA LEU A 606 -4.82 -17.67 8.21
C LEU A 606 -5.08 -19.08 8.73
N GLU A 607 -4.42 -20.08 8.17
CA GLU A 607 -4.48 -21.44 8.71
C GLU A 607 -3.68 -21.54 10.02
N ALA A 608 -2.49 -20.95 10.04
CA ALA A 608 -1.66 -20.86 11.24
C ALA A 608 -0.76 -19.62 11.23
N SER A 609 -0.51 -19.04 12.41
CA SER A 609 0.45 -17.97 12.58
C SER A 609 1.90 -18.48 12.48
N PRO A 610 2.83 -17.71 11.91
CA PRO A 610 4.24 -18.10 11.86
C PRO A 610 4.88 -18.04 13.26
N CYS A 611 5.80 -18.96 13.54
CA CYS A 611 6.70 -18.86 14.68
C CYS A 611 7.92 -18.03 14.27
N LEU A 612 7.94 -16.77 14.74
CA LEU A 612 8.97 -15.79 14.38
C LEU A 612 10.16 -15.80 15.34
N ASP A 613 10.10 -16.55 16.44
CA ASP A 613 11.17 -16.58 17.43
C ASP A 613 12.40 -17.32 16.88
N ARG A 614 13.40 -16.55 16.44
CA ARG A 614 14.69 -17.04 15.94
C ARG A 614 15.68 -17.39 17.05
N THR A 615 15.36 -17.06 18.31
CA THR A 615 16.27 -17.34 19.45
C THR A 615 16.39 -18.84 19.72
N VAL A 616 15.41 -19.63 19.26
CA VAL A 616 15.44 -21.10 19.31
C VAL A 616 16.62 -21.73 18.58
N LEU A 617 17.25 -21.01 17.64
CA LEU A 617 18.45 -21.43 16.90
C LEU A 617 19.70 -20.64 17.26
N ARG A 618 19.69 -19.87 18.36
CA ARG A 618 20.86 -19.14 18.82
C ARG A 618 21.85 -20.04 19.55
N ALA A 619 23.13 -19.76 19.34
CA ALA A 619 24.22 -20.32 20.14
C ALA A 619 23.96 -20.08 21.64
N ARG A 620 24.11 -21.12 22.45
CA ARG A 620 23.75 -21.10 23.89
C ARG A 620 24.91 -20.66 24.77
N GLY A 621 26.10 -20.47 24.21
CA GLY A 621 27.28 -20.05 24.95
C GLY A 621 27.81 -21.10 25.93
N GLU A 622 27.17 -22.27 26.00
CA GLU A 622 27.76 -23.45 26.60
C GLU A 622 28.75 -24.01 25.58
N THR A 623 30.01 -24.01 25.93
CA THR A 623 31.09 -24.69 25.22
C THR A 623 30.80 -26.19 25.15
N LEU A 624 29.94 -26.62 24.21
CA LEU A 624 29.95 -27.98 23.68
C LEU A 624 31.37 -28.32 23.17
N ALA A 625 32.14 -27.30 22.79
CA ALA A 625 33.57 -27.37 22.51
C ALA A 625 34.45 -27.81 23.70
N GLU A 626 34.04 -27.60 24.96
CA GLU A 626 34.79 -28.07 26.14
C GLU A 626 34.30 -29.43 26.66
N LYS A 627 33.07 -29.83 26.33
CA LYS A 627 32.48 -31.11 26.78
C LYS A 627 32.53 -32.25 25.76
N SER A 628 32.91 -31.99 24.51
CA SER A 628 33.01 -33.02 23.46
C SER A 628 34.44 -33.11 22.90
N PRO A 629 35.12 -34.28 22.97
CA PRO A 629 36.47 -34.46 22.43
C PRO A 629 36.55 -34.37 20.90
N ASN A 630 35.42 -34.19 20.19
CA ASN A 630 35.31 -34.09 18.74
C ASN A 630 34.81 -32.71 18.31
N VAL A 631 35.57 -31.65 18.58
CA VAL A 631 35.27 -30.32 18.03
C VAL A 631 35.46 -30.37 16.52
N LEU A 632 34.33 -30.40 15.78
CA LEU A 632 34.33 -30.29 14.32
C LEU A 632 34.98 -28.95 13.94
N ARG A 633 35.98 -29.00 13.05
CA ARG A 633 36.73 -27.85 12.53
C ARG A 633 36.02 -27.26 11.32
N HIS A 634 36.44 -26.06 10.89
CA HIS A 634 35.93 -25.42 9.66
C HIS A 634 35.90 -26.39 8.45
N VAL A 635 36.95 -27.19 8.28
CA VAL A 635 37.08 -28.16 7.17
C VAL A 635 36.04 -29.29 7.25
N ASP A 636 35.50 -29.59 8.44
CA ASP A 636 34.46 -30.61 8.60
C ASP A 636 33.07 -30.11 8.19
N PHE A 637 32.87 -28.79 8.14
CA PHE A 637 31.64 -28.13 7.69
C PHE A 637 31.74 -27.67 6.23
N PHE A 638 32.89 -27.10 5.84
CA PHE A 638 33.16 -26.59 4.48
C PHE A 638 34.48 -27.16 3.95
N PRO A 639 34.49 -28.45 3.58
CA PRO A 639 35.63 -29.02 2.90
C PRO A 639 35.87 -28.34 1.54
N PRO A 640 37.13 -28.14 1.12
CA PRO A 640 37.43 -27.49 -0.15
C PRO A 640 36.82 -28.26 -1.31
N LEU A 641 36.27 -27.51 -2.27
CA LEU A 641 35.71 -28.08 -3.48
C LEU A 641 36.84 -28.56 -4.42
N PRO A 642 36.72 -29.76 -5.02
CA PRO A 642 37.63 -30.19 -6.06
C PRO A 642 37.65 -29.21 -7.24
N THR A 643 38.85 -28.87 -7.72
CA THR A 643 39.08 -28.20 -8.99
C THR A 643 39.34 -29.23 -10.10
N LEU A 644 39.32 -28.79 -11.36
CA LEU A 644 39.70 -29.67 -12.48
C LEU A 644 41.18 -30.10 -12.38
N ILE A 645 41.46 -31.37 -12.67
CA ILE A 645 42.84 -31.88 -12.74
C ILE A 645 43.63 -31.07 -13.77
N GLY A 646 44.78 -30.53 -13.34
CA GLY A 646 45.65 -29.71 -14.17
C GLY A 646 45.34 -28.21 -14.15
N GLY A 647 44.25 -27.79 -13.50
CA GLY A 647 43.90 -26.39 -13.26
C GLY A 647 44.38 -25.88 -11.90
N GLY A 648 44.76 -24.60 -11.81
CA GLY A 648 45.14 -23.96 -10.55
C GLY A 648 43.94 -23.54 -9.69
N ASP A 649 42.89 -22.98 -10.31
CA ASP A 649 41.64 -22.57 -9.68
C ASP A 649 40.43 -22.88 -10.60
N ASN A 650 39.22 -22.50 -10.19
CA ASN A 650 37.99 -22.68 -10.98
C ASN A 650 37.56 -21.40 -11.75
N SER A 651 38.37 -20.35 -11.79
CA SER A 651 38.00 -19.05 -12.36
C SER A 651 37.68 -19.14 -13.85
N GLU A 652 38.41 -19.96 -14.61
CA GLU A 652 38.16 -20.19 -16.03
C GLU A 652 36.81 -20.88 -16.27
N GLU A 653 36.45 -21.87 -15.45
CA GLU A 653 35.18 -22.58 -15.57
C GLU A 653 33.98 -21.68 -15.20
N GLN A 654 34.14 -20.78 -14.24
CA GLN A 654 33.10 -19.84 -13.81
C GLN A 654 32.75 -18.79 -14.87
N ASN A 655 33.67 -18.48 -15.78
CA ASN A 655 33.45 -17.48 -16.84
C ASN A 655 32.86 -18.07 -18.13
N LYS A 656 32.68 -19.39 -18.21
CA LYS A 656 32.11 -20.05 -19.40
C LYS A 656 30.62 -19.79 -19.50
N GLU A 657 30.14 -19.61 -20.74
CA GLU A 657 28.72 -19.40 -21.02
C GLU A 657 27.89 -20.63 -20.63
N THR A 658 26.76 -20.36 -19.99
CA THR A 658 25.83 -21.34 -19.42
C THR A 658 24.44 -21.22 -20.04
N VAL A 659 23.64 -22.26 -19.87
CA VAL A 659 22.24 -22.30 -20.29
C VAL A 659 21.41 -23.08 -19.29
N ALA A 660 20.18 -22.62 -19.07
CA ALA A 660 19.19 -23.28 -18.24
C ALA A 660 18.15 -24.02 -19.09
N LYS A 661 17.81 -25.26 -18.72
CA LYS A 661 16.70 -26.03 -19.32
C LYS A 661 15.93 -26.81 -18.27
N THR A 662 14.63 -27.03 -18.48
CA THR A 662 13.89 -28.02 -17.67
C THR A 662 13.76 -29.36 -18.39
N LEU A 663 14.02 -30.46 -17.68
CA LEU A 663 13.89 -31.83 -18.16
C LEU A 663 12.85 -32.58 -17.32
N THR A 664 11.94 -33.33 -17.97
CA THR A 664 10.85 -34.01 -17.27
C THR A 664 11.12 -35.51 -17.18
N LEU A 665 11.08 -36.06 -15.97
CA LEU A 665 11.03 -37.50 -15.70
C LEU A 665 9.58 -37.92 -15.46
N THR A 666 9.08 -38.84 -16.28
CA THR A 666 7.77 -39.44 -16.09
C THR A 666 7.75 -40.31 -14.83
N LYS A 667 6.55 -40.59 -14.29
CA LYS A 667 6.36 -41.50 -13.14
C LYS A 667 7.08 -42.85 -13.34
N SER A 668 7.03 -43.42 -14.55
CA SER A 668 7.67 -44.69 -14.86
C SER A 668 9.20 -44.59 -14.86
N GLN A 669 9.77 -43.51 -15.40
CA GLN A 669 11.21 -43.25 -15.35
C GLN A 669 11.70 -43.05 -13.90
N VAL A 670 10.97 -42.30 -13.08
CA VAL A 670 11.28 -42.14 -11.65
C VAL A 670 11.24 -43.48 -10.92
N HIS A 671 10.19 -44.28 -11.16
CA HIS A 671 10.07 -45.61 -10.55
C HIS A 671 11.23 -46.52 -10.97
N MET A 672 11.66 -46.45 -12.23
CA MET A 672 12.76 -47.23 -12.75
C MET A 672 14.11 -46.88 -12.10
N LEU A 673 14.40 -45.59 -11.95
CA LEU A 673 15.58 -45.13 -11.22
C LEU A 673 15.58 -45.67 -9.79
N MET A 674 14.43 -45.62 -9.11
CA MET A 674 14.29 -46.22 -7.78
C MET A 674 14.53 -47.73 -7.79
N MET A 675 13.95 -48.47 -8.75
CA MET A 675 14.15 -49.92 -8.84
C MET A 675 15.63 -50.27 -9.06
N VAL A 676 16.32 -49.54 -9.94
CA VAL A 676 17.73 -49.76 -10.25
C VAL A 676 18.61 -49.41 -9.06
N ALA A 677 18.36 -48.29 -8.39
CA ALA A 677 19.09 -47.89 -7.18
C ALA A 677 18.97 -48.93 -6.06
N ASN A 678 17.83 -49.61 -5.97
CA ASN A 678 17.53 -50.56 -4.89
C ASN A 678 17.84 -52.03 -5.22
N ARG A 679 18.25 -52.36 -6.45
CA ARG A 679 18.41 -53.75 -6.92
C ARG A 679 19.40 -54.58 -6.10
N GLU A 680 20.44 -53.95 -5.59
CA GLU A 680 21.57 -54.60 -4.91
C GLU A 680 21.62 -54.29 -3.42
N ILE A 681 20.54 -53.74 -2.87
CA ILE A 681 20.44 -53.60 -1.42
C ILE A 681 20.23 -54.99 -0.84
N ASP A 682 21.14 -55.40 0.02
CA ASP A 682 20.95 -56.58 0.85
C ASP A 682 19.80 -56.31 1.84
N HIS A 683 18.66 -56.96 1.61
CA HIS A 683 17.47 -56.85 2.44
C HIS A 683 17.68 -57.37 3.88
N GLY A 684 18.78 -58.10 4.15
CA GLY A 684 19.16 -58.58 5.49
C GLY A 684 19.88 -57.55 6.37
N CYS A 685 20.35 -56.42 5.83
CA CYS A 685 21.18 -55.46 6.57
C CYS A 685 20.39 -54.41 7.39
N GLY A 686 19.06 -54.49 7.43
CA GLY A 686 18.20 -53.56 8.18
C GLY A 686 18.15 -52.12 7.64
N LYS A 687 18.80 -51.80 6.53
CA LYS A 687 18.79 -50.46 5.92
C LYS A 687 17.56 -50.25 5.04
N ARG A 688 16.92 -49.07 5.15
CA ARG A 688 15.78 -48.70 4.29
C ARG A 688 16.17 -48.61 2.81
N PRO A 689 15.24 -48.85 1.87
CA PRO A 689 15.44 -48.58 0.44
C PRO A 689 15.79 -47.11 0.15
N TYR A 690 16.52 -46.86 -0.94
CA TYR A 690 16.73 -45.53 -1.54
C TYR A 690 15.42 -44.93 -2.05
N GLY A 691 15.18 -43.69 -1.66
CA GLY A 691 13.99 -42.92 -2.04
C GLY A 691 14.15 -42.21 -3.38
N ARG A 692 13.07 -41.51 -3.78
CA ARG A 692 13.01 -40.74 -5.03
C ARG A 692 14.17 -39.74 -5.18
N PHE A 693 14.41 -38.92 -4.15
CA PHE A 693 15.49 -37.94 -4.16
C PHE A 693 16.85 -38.61 -4.37
N GLU A 694 17.19 -39.62 -3.56
CA GLU A 694 18.50 -40.30 -3.62
C GLU A 694 18.76 -40.89 -5.01
N ALA A 695 17.75 -41.54 -5.62
CA ALA A 695 17.89 -42.15 -6.95
C ALA A 695 18.03 -41.10 -8.07
N ILE A 696 17.23 -40.03 -8.06
CA ILE A 696 17.28 -38.96 -9.08
C ILE A 696 18.58 -38.16 -8.93
N ALA A 697 18.96 -37.79 -7.71
CA ALA A 697 20.20 -37.10 -7.39
C ALA A 697 21.44 -37.87 -7.87
N ALA A 698 21.50 -39.17 -7.56
CA ALA A 698 22.58 -40.04 -8.02
C ALA A 698 22.66 -40.13 -9.55
N HIS A 699 21.50 -40.16 -10.22
CA HIS A 699 21.43 -40.17 -11.68
C HIS A 699 21.94 -38.87 -12.28
N ILE A 700 21.47 -37.73 -11.77
CA ILE A 700 21.92 -36.39 -12.14
C ILE A 700 23.45 -36.27 -12.01
N TRP A 701 24.00 -36.69 -10.86
CA TRP A 701 25.44 -36.59 -10.61
C TRP A 701 26.26 -37.35 -11.66
N ARG A 702 25.86 -38.58 -11.97
CA ARG A 702 26.52 -39.41 -13.00
C ARG A 702 26.37 -38.78 -14.39
N CYS A 703 25.18 -38.32 -14.76
CA CYS A 703 24.96 -37.68 -16.06
C CYS A 703 25.79 -36.40 -16.23
N ALA A 704 25.94 -35.58 -15.17
CA ALA A 704 26.78 -34.39 -15.19
C ALA A 704 28.25 -34.75 -15.43
N CYS A 705 28.79 -35.73 -14.72
CA CYS A 705 30.15 -36.20 -14.91
C CYS A 705 30.38 -36.78 -16.33
N LYS A 706 29.40 -37.50 -16.89
CA LYS A 706 29.47 -38.02 -18.28
C LYS A 706 29.45 -36.88 -19.30
N ALA A 707 28.54 -35.92 -19.12
CA ALA A 707 28.37 -34.79 -20.04
C ALA A 707 29.62 -33.90 -20.13
N ARG A 708 30.31 -33.75 -19.00
CA ARG A 708 31.57 -33.01 -18.86
C ARG A 708 32.81 -33.81 -19.26
N GLU A 709 32.65 -35.10 -19.59
CA GLU A 709 33.76 -35.99 -20.00
C GLU A 709 34.93 -36.00 -19.00
N LEU A 710 34.60 -35.99 -17.71
CA LEU A 710 35.59 -35.90 -16.64
C LEU A 710 36.50 -37.14 -16.61
N ALA A 711 37.80 -36.90 -16.37
CA ALA A 711 38.80 -37.95 -16.20
C ALA A 711 38.41 -38.90 -15.05
N THR A 712 38.81 -40.17 -15.15
CA THR A 712 38.51 -41.19 -14.14
C THR A 712 39.06 -40.84 -12.77
N GLU A 713 40.18 -40.12 -12.73
CA GLU A 713 40.86 -39.73 -11.50
C GLU A 713 40.22 -38.49 -10.85
N GLN A 714 39.37 -37.76 -11.57
CA GLN A 714 38.78 -36.50 -11.14
C GLN A 714 37.92 -36.69 -9.90
N MET A 715 38.17 -35.88 -8.88
CA MET A 715 37.26 -35.76 -7.73
C MET A 715 36.10 -34.83 -8.10
N THR A 716 34.89 -35.19 -7.70
CA THR A 716 33.68 -34.39 -7.89
C THR A 716 32.87 -34.40 -6.59
N THR A 717 32.04 -33.37 -6.43
CA THR A 717 31.12 -33.25 -5.33
C THR A 717 29.68 -33.11 -5.78
N PHE A 718 28.79 -33.59 -4.91
CA PHE A 718 27.35 -33.38 -4.99
C PHE A 718 26.88 -32.68 -3.73
N SER A 719 26.51 -31.41 -3.86
CA SER A 719 26.01 -30.58 -2.76
C SER A 719 24.49 -30.56 -2.74
N PHE A 720 23.88 -30.58 -1.56
CA PHE A 720 22.43 -30.47 -1.39
C PHE A 720 22.07 -29.95 0.01
N CYS A 721 20.86 -29.42 0.18
CA CYS A 721 20.39 -28.92 1.46
C CYS A 721 19.66 -30.00 2.28
N VAL A 722 19.82 -29.98 3.60
CA VAL A 722 19.08 -30.82 4.56
C VAL A 722 18.27 -29.94 5.51
N ASP A 723 16.96 -30.18 5.59
CA ASP A 723 16.06 -29.55 6.58
C ASP A 723 16.36 -30.09 7.98
N THR A 724 16.71 -29.18 8.90
CA THR A 724 17.15 -29.51 10.26
C THR A 724 16.02 -29.47 11.28
N ARG A 725 14.83 -28.96 10.93
CA ARG A 725 13.70 -28.75 11.86
C ARG A 725 13.37 -29.96 12.73
N ARG A 726 13.42 -31.16 12.14
CA ARG A 726 13.08 -32.44 12.82
C ARG A 726 14.28 -33.16 13.43
N LEU A 727 15.49 -32.66 13.20
CA LEU A 727 16.74 -33.27 13.69
C LEU A 727 17.16 -32.75 15.06
N LEU A 728 16.63 -31.58 15.46
CA LEU A 728 16.90 -30.96 16.76
C LEU A 728 16.04 -31.58 17.85
N ASP A 729 16.54 -31.53 19.10
CA ASP A 729 15.83 -31.97 20.30
C ASP A 729 15.78 -30.83 21.33
N PRO A 730 14.59 -30.26 21.62
CA PRO A 730 13.32 -30.57 20.97
C PRO A 730 13.31 -30.12 19.48
N PRO A 731 12.44 -30.70 18.64
CA PRO A 731 12.26 -30.24 17.25
C PRO A 731 11.84 -28.77 17.21
N LEU A 732 12.15 -28.09 16.10
CA LEU A 732 11.73 -26.70 15.93
C LEU A 732 10.21 -26.57 15.95
N PRO A 733 9.67 -25.44 16.47
CA PRO A 733 8.25 -25.20 16.49
C PRO A 733 7.60 -25.37 15.12
N SER A 734 6.37 -25.87 15.11
CA SER A 734 5.55 -25.87 13.90
C SER A 734 5.47 -24.45 13.33
N ARG A 735 5.58 -24.34 12.00
CA ARG A 735 5.59 -23.06 11.27
C ARG A 735 6.72 -22.09 11.68
N TYR A 736 7.87 -22.60 12.17
CA TYR A 736 9.10 -21.80 12.28
C TYR A 736 9.40 -21.08 10.96
N PHE A 737 9.56 -19.75 11.03
CA PHE A 737 9.71 -18.86 9.88
C PHE A 737 11.09 -18.20 9.88
N GLY A 738 12.01 -18.86 9.19
CA GLY A 738 13.44 -18.50 9.11
C GLY A 738 14.21 -19.61 8.40
N ASN A 739 15.53 -19.50 8.32
CA ASN A 739 16.36 -20.58 7.80
C ASN A 739 16.56 -21.67 8.85
N ALA A 740 16.29 -22.91 8.46
CA ALA A 740 16.65 -24.11 9.23
C ALA A 740 17.07 -25.22 8.26
N ILE A 741 17.99 -24.87 7.36
CA ILE A 741 18.63 -25.79 6.43
C ILE A 741 20.15 -25.75 6.63
N VAL A 742 20.83 -26.85 6.29
CA VAL A 742 22.28 -26.90 6.20
C VAL A 742 22.68 -27.52 4.86
N ASP A 743 23.70 -26.96 4.23
CA ASP A 743 24.28 -27.51 3.01
C ASP A 743 25.24 -28.63 3.36
N VAL A 744 25.15 -29.73 2.61
CA VAL A 744 25.98 -30.91 2.79
C VAL A 744 26.56 -31.39 1.48
N VAL A 745 27.74 -32.01 1.58
CA VAL A 745 28.55 -32.38 0.42
C VAL A 745 28.85 -33.87 0.43
N ALA A 746 28.54 -34.56 -0.66
CA ALA A 746 29.00 -35.91 -0.94
C ALA A 746 30.19 -35.89 -1.90
N TYR A 747 31.21 -36.69 -1.60
CA TYR A 747 32.45 -36.78 -2.38
C TYR A 747 32.56 -38.15 -3.06
N CYS A 748 33.00 -38.16 -4.31
CA CYS A 748 33.34 -39.40 -5.01
C CYS A 748 34.32 -39.12 -6.14
N GLN A 749 35.12 -40.12 -6.49
CA GLN A 749 35.95 -40.07 -7.68
C GLN A 749 35.09 -40.44 -8.90
N VAL A 750 35.28 -39.77 -10.03
CA VAL A 750 34.47 -39.99 -11.24
C VAL A 750 34.56 -41.43 -11.72
N GLY A 751 35.72 -42.06 -11.66
CA GLY A 751 35.91 -43.48 -12.00
C GLY A 751 35.02 -44.42 -11.17
N GLU A 752 34.86 -44.15 -9.87
CA GLU A 752 33.96 -44.91 -8.98
C GLU A 752 32.49 -44.69 -9.36
N LEU A 753 32.08 -43.44 -9.60
CA LEU A 753 30.72 -43.10 -10.03
C LEU A 753 30.34 -43.78 -11.35
N MET A 754 31.29 -43.93 -12.28
CA MET A 754 31.03 -44.53 -13.60
C MET A 754 31.04 -46.06 -13.56
N SER A 755 32.00 -46.66 -12.87
CA SER A 755 32.21 -48.11 -12.86
C SER A 755 31.23 -48.87 -11.96
N MET A 756 30.74 -48.24 -10.90
CA MET A 756 29.83 -48.87 -9.94
C MET A 756 28.34 -48.69 -10.31
N HIS A 757 27.48 -49.47 -9.66
CA HIS A 757 26.03 -49.37 -9.81
C HIS A 757 25.48 -48.04 -9.25
N LEU A 758 24.29 -47.62 -9.71
CA LEU A 758 23.64 -46.38 -9.26
C LEU A 758 23.46 -46.33 -7.73
N SER A 759 23.33 -47.50 -7.09
CA SER A 759 23.28 -47.69 -5.64
C SER A 759 24.50 -47.11 -4.91
N HIS A 760 25.68 -47.09 -5.55
CA HIS A 760 26.89 -46.52 -4.96
C HIS A 760 26.79 -45.00 -4.81
N ALA A 761 26.40 -44.30 -5.88
CA ALA A 761 26.16 -42.85 -5.81
C ALA A 761 25.04 -42.52 -4.80
N CYS A 762 23.97 -43.32 -4.76
CA CYS A 762 22.91 -43.19 -3.75
C CYS A 762 23.46 -43.36 -2.32
N ARG A 763 24.38 -44.30 -2.12
CA ARG A 763 25.04 -44.54 -0.82
C ARG A 763 25.86 -43.32 -0.39
N LYS A 764 26.67 -42.74 -1.27
CA LYS A 764 27.47 -41.54 -0.96
C LYS A 764 26.59 -40.35 -0.55
N ILE A 765 25.49 -40.12 -1.27
CA ILE A 765 24.51 -39.07 -0.94
C ILE A 765 23.86 -39.35 0.42
N ARG A 766 23.46 -40.59 0.68
CA ARG A 766 22.88 -40.99 1.97
C ARG A 766 23.86 -40.83 3.12
N GLU A 767 25.10 -41.28 2.97
CA GLU A 767 26.15 -41.16 3.98
C GLU A 767 26.42 -39.68 4.31
N ALA A 768 26.43 -38.80 3.30
CA ALA A 768 26.53 -37.36 3.53
C ALA A 768 25.33 -36.80 4.32
N LYS A 769 24.11 -37.22 3.97
CA LYS A 769 22.88 -36.81 4.68
C LYS A 769 22.84 -37.31 6.13
N GLU A 770 23.20 -38.56 6.37
CA GLU A 770 23.13 -39.21 7.69
C GLU A 770 24.16 -38.66 8.68
N LYS A 771 25.20 -37.95 8.21
CA LYS A 771 26.10 -37.17 9.07
C LYS A 771 25.41 -36.00 9.77
N VAL A 772 24.33 -35.46 9.18
CA VAL A 772 23.58 -34.34 9.77
C VAL A 772 22.69 -34.87 10.89
N THR A 773 23.20 -34.74 12.11
CA THR A 773 22.49 -35.05 13.35
C THR A 773 22.17 -33.75 14.09
N GLY A 774 21.30 -33.78 15.11
CA GLY A 774 21.06 -32.60 15.96
C GLY A 774 22.35 -32.03 16.55
N ASN A 775 23.29 -32.89 16.97
CA ASN A 775 24.60 -32.49 17.46
C ASN A 775 25.47 -31.82 16.39
N TYR A 776 25.38 -32.29 15.14
CA TYR A 776 26.08 -31.66 14.01
C TYR A 776 25.58 -30.23 13.80
N VAL A 777 24.25 -30.02 13.81
CA VAL A 777 23.64 -28.70 13.63
C VAL A 777 24.02 -27.75 14.77
N TRP A 778 23.94 -28.20 16.03
CA TRP A 778 24.37 -27.38 17.17
C TRP A 778 25.86 -27.05 17.13
N SER A 779 26.71 -28.01 16.74
CA SER A 779 28.15 -27.77 16.58
C SER A 779 28.42 -26.72 15.50
N MET A 780 27.64 -26.71 14.41
CA MET A 780 27.74 -25.70 13.36
C MET A 780 27.34 -24.31 13.87
N ILE A 781 26.21 -24.21 14.59
CA ILE A 781 25.72 -22.95 15.20
C ILE A 781 26.78 -22.37 16.15
N GLU A 782 27.32 -23.17 17.07
CA GLU A 782 28.35 -22.73 18.02
C GLU A 782 29.65 -22.33 17.30
N PHE A 783 30.04 -23.06 16.24
CA PHE A 783 31.20 -22.72 15.42
C PHE A 783 31.05 -21.34 14.78
N PHE A 784 29.90 -21.05 14.17
CA PHE A 784 29.66 -19.76 13.51
C PHE A 784 29.60 -18.60 14.48
N GLU A 785 28.98 -18.77 15.66
CA GLU A 785 28.99 -17.73 16.68
C GLU A 785 30.42 -17.47 17.21
N ALA A 786 31.23 -18.52 17.39
CA ALA A 786 32.63 -18.36 17.78
C ALA A 786 33.43 -17.59 16.72
N GLN A 787 33.25 -17.89 15.43
CA GLN A 787 33.88 -17.14 14.34
C GLN A 787 33.46 -15.67 14.33
N ARG A 788 32.19 -15.38 14.61
CA ARG A 788 31.65 -14.02 14.63
C ARG A 788 32.30 -13.12 15.67
N ARG A 789 32.79 -13.69 16.79
CA ARG A 789 33.40 -12.96 17.91
C ARG A 789 34.90 -12.63 17.73
N LEU A 790 35.57 -13.21 16.73
CA LEU A 790 37.02 -13.05 16.54
C LEU A 790 37.35 -11.76 15.77
N PRO A 791 38.09 -10.77 16.36
CA PRO A 791 38.28 -9.40 15.84
C PRO A 791 38.95 -9.23 14.45
N LYS A 792 39.34 -10.32 13.78
CA LYS A 792 39.97 -10.37 12.45
C LYS A 792 39.76 -11.73 11.79
N SER A 793 38.62 -12.37 12.05
CA SER A 793 38.30 -13.62 11.34
C SER A 793 38.17 -13.31 9.84
N PRO A 794 38.59 -14.23 8.93
CA PRO A 794 38.21 -14.21 7.52
C PRO A 794 36.68 -14.27 7.30
N CYS A 795 35.87 -14.18 8.35
CA CYS A 795 34.43 -14.03 8.32
C CYS A 795 33.96 -12.61 8.70
N GLN A 796 34.83 -11.70 9.16
CA GLN A 796 34.45 -10.34 9.60
C GLN A 796 34.70 -9.26 8.54
N ASP A 797 35.92 -9.15 7.98
CA ASP A 797 36.18 -8.31 6.79
C ASP A 797 35.58 -8.93 5.51
N GLN A 798 35.29 -10.21 5.61
CA GLN A 798 34.72 -11.06 4.60
C GLN A 798 33.26 -11.42 4.91
N GLY A 799 32.67 -11.03 6.04
CA GLY A 799 31.23 -11.21 6.27
C GLY A 799 30.35 -10.46 5.25
N ALA A 800 30.95 -9.51 4.53
CA ALA A 800 30.39 -8.84 3.35
C ALA A 800 31.01 -9.29 2.00
N LYS A 801 32.14 -10.02 1.98
CA LYS A 801 32.79 -10.54 0.76
C LYS A 801 32.62 -12.06 0.57
N VAL A 802 32.79 -12.87 1.62
CA VAL A 802 32.35 -14.27 1.70
C VAL A 802 30.84 -14.40 1.50
N SER A 803 30.01 -13.40 1.73
CA SER A 803 28.56 -13.53 1.44
C SER A 803 28.13 -13.06 0.04
N ILE A 804 28.98 -12.31 -0.67
CA ILE A 804 28.63 -11.67 -1.95
C ILE A 804 29.49 -12.22 -3.11
N GLU A 805 30.70 -12.72 -2.85
CA GLU A 805 31.63 -13.21 -3.90
C GLU A 805 32.24 -14.61 -3.63
N GLU A 806 32.40 -15.08 -2.37
CA GLU A 806 33.19 -16.31 -2.10
C GLU A 806 32.52 -17.45 -1.29
N GLY A 807 31.38 -17.23 -0.64
CA GLY A 807 30.77 -18.20 0.31
C GLY A 807 29.46 -18.82 -0.16
N PHE A 808 29.02 -18.49 -1.38
CA PHE A 808 28.28 -19.47 -2.15
C PHE A 808 29.30 -20.51 -2.60
N MET A 809 29.07 -21.79 -2.31
CA MET A 809 29.74 -22.86 -3.02
C MET A 809 29.29 -22.75 -4.48
N MET A 810 29.92 -21.86 -5.28
CA MET A 810 29.67 -21.70 -6.71
C MET A 810 29.90 -23.07 -7.32
N PRO A 811 28.82 -23.84 -7.59
CA PRO A 811 28.98 -25.10 -8.25
C PRO A 811 29.43 -24.74 -9.65
N GLY A 812 30.24 -25.63 -10.18
CA GLY A 812 30.90 -25.44 -11.44
C GLY A 812 31.72 -26.68 -11.65
N ASN A 813 31.92 -27.05 -12.90
CA ASN A 813 32.74 -28.16 -13.31
C ASN A 813 34.03 -28.27 -12.45
N PRO A 814 34.25 -29.39 -11.71
CA PRO A 814 33.63 -30.72 -11.82
C PRO A 814 32.42 -30.99 -10.89
N ASN A 815 31.96 -30.02 -10.12
CA ASN A 815 30.98 -30.16 -9.03
C ASN A 815 29.54 -29.85 -9.46
N VAL A 816 28.56 -30.31 -8.68
CA VAL A 816 27.14 -29.98 -8.87
C VAL A 816 26.45 -29.68 -7.53
N VAL A 817 25.48 -28.78 -7.54
CA VAL A 817 24.52 -28.58 -6.44
C VAL A 817 23.13 -28.98 -6.92
N VAL A 818 22.39 -29.68 -6.07
CA VAL A 818 21.02 -30.11 -6.39
C VAL A 818 20.09 -29.80 -5.24
N THR A 819 19.24 -28.81 -5.45
CA THR A 819 18.25 -28.37 -4.47
C THR A 819 16.92 -29.07 -4.71
N SER A 820 16.38 -29.74 -3.69
CA SER A 820 15.11 -30.48 -3.82
C SER A 820 13.92 -29.65 -3.37
N TRP A 821 13.07 -29.26 -4.31
CA TRP A 821 11.77 -28.61 -4.07
C TRP A 821 10.60 -29.60 -4.02
N LEU A 822 10.86 -30.91 -4.09
CA LEU A 822 9.85 -31.97 -4.12
C LEU A 822 8.79 -31.90 -3.01
N ASN A 823 9.16 -31.38 -1.84
CA ASN A 823 8.27 -31.30 -0.66
C ASN A 823 7.92 -29.86 -0.27
N LEU A 824 8.27 -28.86 -1.09
CA LEU A 824 7.94 -27.46 -0.82
C LEU A 824 6.53 -27.14 -1.36
N PRO A 825 5.69 -26.40 -0.61
CA PRO A 825 4.33 -26.11 -1.01
C PRO A 825 4.27 -24.91 -1.99
N PHE A 826 5.00 -25.00 -3.11
CA PHE A 826 5.03 -23.96 -4.14
C PHE A 826 4.01 -24.18 -5.27
N ARG A 827 3.46 -25.38 -5.43
CA ARG A 827 2.44 -25.65 -6.46
C ARG A 827 1.03 -25.32 -5.95
N GLY A 828 0.13 -25.03 -6.88
CA GLY A 828 -1.29 -24.80 -6.62
C GLY A 828 -1.57 -23.50 -5.90
N LEU A 829 -0.80 -22.46 -6.22
CA LEU A 829 -0.94 -21.13 -5.65
C LEU A 829 -2.13 -20.42 -6.30
N ASP A 830 -3.26 -20.42 -5.60
CA ASP A 830 -4.53 -19.89 -6.13
C ASP A 830 -4.97 -18.65 -5.36
N PHE A 831 -4.99 -17.46 -5.96
CA PHE A 831 -5.40 -16.24 -5.28
C PHE A 831 -6.91 -15.96 -5.34
N GLY A 832 -7.70 -16.86 -5.94
CA GLY A 832 -9.16 -16.76 -6.13
C GLY A 832 -9.58 -16.89 -7.59
N TRP A 833 -8.63 -16.91 -8.51
CA TRP A 833 -8.85 -17.03 -9.94
C TRP A 833 -8.36 -18.35 -10.54
N GLY A 834 -7.97 -19.30 -9.70
CA GLY A 834 -7.42 -20.58 -10.12
C GLY A 834 -5.92 -20.66 -9.93
N LYS A 835 -5.39 -21.88 -10.15
CA LYS A 835 -3.99 -22.23 -9.96
C LYS A 835 -3.13 -21.75 -11.13
N GLU A 836 -1.84 -21.65 -10.89
CA GLU A 836 -0.85 -21.39 -11.93
C GLU A 836 -0.84 -22.48 -13.00
N ILE A 837 -0.53 -22.10 -14.23
CA ILE A 837 -0.25 -23.05 -15.33
C ILE A 837 1.20 -23.53 -15.30
N HIS A 838 2.09 -22.72 -14.74
CA HIS A 838 3.51 -23.02 -14.58
C HIS A 838 4.07 -22.31 -13.34
N MET A 839 5.01 -22.98 -12.67
CA MET A 839 5.86 -22.43 -11.60
C MET A 839 7.25 -23.02 -11.72
N GLY A 840 8.26 -22.18 -11.55
CA GLY A 840 9.66 -22.54 -11.60
C GLY A 840 10.57 -21.48 -11.01
N PRO A 841 11.88 -21.76 -10.89
CA PRO A 841 12.88 -20.77 -10.54
C PRO A 841 12.93 -19.65 -11.59
N GLY A 842 13.33 -18.44 -11.18
CA GLY A 842 13.39 -17.27 -12.07
C GLY A 842 14.71 -17.18 -12.81
N ASN A 843 15.82 -17.42 -12.12
CA ASN A 843 17.16 -17.51 -12.71
C ASN A 843 17.79 -18.85 -12.37
N HIS A 844 18.48 -19.46 -13.34
CA HIS A 844 19.10 -20.78 -13.20
C HIS A 844 20.30 -20.95 -14.15
N ASP A 845 21.09 -19.90 -14.30
CA ASP A 845 22.19 -19.78 -15.27
C ASP A 845 23.58 -20.09 -14.70
N PHE A 846 23.69 -20.73 -13.53
CA PHE A 846 25.01 -21.17 -13.01
C PHE A 846 25.33 -22.61 -13.42
N ASP A 847 26.59 -22.88 -13.79
CA ASP A 847 27.01 -24.22 -14.18
C ASP A 847 26.93 -25.20 -13.00
N GLY A 848 26.16 -26.27 -13.14
CA GLY A 848 26.02 -27.29 -12.10
C GLY A 848 25.01 -26.93 -11.02
N ASP A 849 24.29 -25.80 -11.11
CA ASP A 849 23.09 -25.57 -10.31
C ASP A 849 21.92 -26.34 -10.89
N MET A 850 21.19 -27.06 -10.06
CA MET A 850 20.02 -27.86 -10.47
C MET A 850 18.94 -27.87 -9.39
N VAL A 851 17.67 -27.81 -9.81
CA VAL A 851 16.52 -27.87 -8.91
C VAL A 851 15.60 -29.02 -9.31
N ILE A 852 15.22 -29.86 -8.34
CA ILE A 852 14.25 -30.95 -8.53
C ILE A 852 12.88 -30.49 -8.06
N LEU A 853 11.94 -30.34 -8.99
CA LEU A 853 10.55 -29.90 -8.77
C LEU A 853 9.57 -31.07 -8.94
N PRO A 854 8.41 -31.05 -8.25
CA PRO A 854 7.31 -31.94 -8.60
C PRO A 854 6.81 -31.62 -10.02
N GLY A 855 6.39 -32.66 -10.74
CA GLY A 855 5.75 -32.52 -12.05
C GLY A 855 4.46 -31.70 -11.99
N TYR A 856 4.05 -31.14 -13.14
CA TYR A 856 2.87 -30.27 -13.25
C TYR A 856 1.56 -31.02 -13.01
N VAL A 857 1.52 -32.29 -13.41
CA VAL A 857 0.44 -33.21 -13.10
C VAL A 857 0.84 -33.96 -11.83
N ASN A 858 -0.01 -33.98 -10.81
CA ASN A 858 0.28 -34.65 -9.53
C ASN A 858 0.21 -36.19 -9.66
N ASP A 859 0.92 -36.75 -10.64
CA ASP A 859 0.93 -38.17 -11.02
C ASP A 859 2.18 -38.91 -10.49
N GLY A 860 3.14 -38.16 -9.91
CA GLY A 860 4.42 -38.65 -9.42
C GLY A 860 5.60 -38.41 -10.37
N SER A 861 5.39 -37.71 -11.48
CA SER A 861 6.45 -37.17 -12.34
C SER A 861 7.26 -36.07 -11.63
N VAL A 862 8.43 -35.78 -12.18
CA VAL A 862 9.40 -34.83 -11.63
C VAL A 862 9.94 -33.98 -12.77
N VAL A 863 10.15 -32.69 -12.52
CA VAL A 863 10.83 -31.77 -13.43
C VAL A 863 12.17 -31.40 -12.81
N VAL A 864 13.23 -31.39 -13.60
CA VAL A 864 14.57 -30.99 -13.17
C VAL A 864 14.96 -29.75 -13.95
N ALA A 865 15.07 -28.60 -13.29
CA ALA A 865 15.71 -27.42 -13.86
C ALA A 865 17.23 -27.61 -13.76
N VAL A 866 17.93 -27.46 -14.88
CA VAL A 866 19.35 -27.77 -15.02
C VAL A 866 20.05 -26.55 -15.60
N GLY A 867 21.03 -26.01 -14.87
CA GLY A 867 21.98 -25.02 -15.33
C GLY A 867 23.32 -25.69 -15.60
N LEU A 868 23.82 -25.60 -16.83
CA LEU A 868 25.12 -26.15 -17.23
C LEU A 868 25.75 -25.25 -18.28
N GLN A 869 27.07 -25.36 -18.45
CA GLN A 869 27.76 -24.80 -19.62
C GLN A 869 27.09 -25.26 -20.92
N VAL A 870 27.00 -24.34 -21.89
CA VAL A 870 26.33 -24.58 -23.19
C VAL A 870 26.88 -25.83 -23.89
N THR A 871 28.20 -26.05 -23.78
CA THR A 871 28.93 -27.20 -24.35
C THR A 871 28.50 -28.56 -23.77
N HIS A 872 27.93 -28.60 -22.56
CA HIS A 872 27.58 -29.83 -21.85
C HIS A 872 26.09 -30.13 -21.85
N MET A 873 25.21 -29.14 -22.06
CA MET A 873 23.76 -29.29 -21.90
C MET A 873 23.14 -30.40 -22.76
N GLU A 874 23.47 -30.46 -24.06
CA GLU A 874 22.89 -31.49 -24.94
C GLU A 874 23.43 -32.89 -24.64
N LYS A 875 24.72 -33.01 -24.26
CA LYS A 875 25.29 -34.28 -23.79
C LYS A 875 24.62 -34.73 -22.50
N PHE A 876 24.40 -33.81 -21.56
CA PHE A 876 23.68 -34.08 -20.32
C PHE A 876 22.26 -34.57 -20.61
N ARG A 877 21.49 -33.83 -21.42
CA ARG A 877 20.13 -34.23 -21.82
C ARG A 877 20.10 -35.63 -22.42
N LYS A 878 21.05 -35.92 -23.33
CA LYS A 878 21.18 -37.24 -23.96
C LYS A 878 21.39 -38.33 -22.90
N PHE A 879 22.42 -38.22 -22.06
CA PHE A 879 22.71 -39.22 -21.03
C PHE A 879 21.59 -39.31 -19.98
N PHE A 880 20.95 -38.20 -19.64
CA PHE A 880 19.86 -38.15 -18.67
C PHE A 880 18.69 -39.06 -19.05
N TYR A 881 18.36 -39.19 -20.34
CA TYR A 881 17.31 -40.08 -20.81
C TYR A 881 17.84 -41.45 -21.26
N GLU A 882 18.91 -41.51 -22.06
CA GLU A 882 19.45 -42.77 -22.62
C GLU A 882 19.93 -43.73 -21.53
N ASP A 883 20.51 -43.24 -20.43
CA ASP A 883 20.92 -44.10 -19.33
C ASP A 883 19.72 -44.79 -18.67
N ILE A 884 18.54 -44.15 -18.65
CA ILE A 884 17.30 -44.76 -18.14
C ILE A 884 16.79 -45.83 -19.12
N GLU A 885 16.83 -45.54 -20.42
CA GLU A 885 16.40 -46.48 -21.46
C GLU A 885 17.35 -47.69 -21.58
N THR A 886 18.66 -47.49 -21.47
CA THR A 886 19.63 -48.61 -21.47
C THR A 886 19.48 -49.51 -20.23
N LEU A 887 19.03 -48.94 -19.10
CA LEU A 887 18.60 -49.71 -17.94
C LEU A 887 17.36 -50.58 -18.24
N THR A 888 16.50 -50.19 -19.20
CA THR A 888 15.39 -51.04 -19.70
C THR A 888 15.84 -52.15 -20.63
N HIS A 889 16.76 -51.87 -21.56
CA HIS A 889 17.14 -52.82 -22.61
C HIS A 889 18.00 -53.99 -22.10
N ARG A 890 18.64 -53.87 -20.92
CA ARG A 890 19.40 -54.98 -20.30
C ARG A 890 18.55 -56.14 -19.78
N LYS A 891 17.21 -56.14 -19.92
CA LYS A 891 16.39 -57.36 -19.84
C LYS A 891 15.21 -57.34 -20.82
N LYS A 892 15.16 -58.36 -21.71
CA LYS A 892 13.90 -59.01 -22.10
C LYS A 892 13.12 -59.29 -20.80
N PHE A 893 12.01 -58.60 -20.58
CA PHE A 893 11.04 -58.99 -19.56
C PHE A 893 10.56 -60.41 -19.89
N LYS A 894 10.98 -61.42 -19.12
CA LYS A 894 10.09 -62.57 -18.92
C LYS A 894 8.85 -61.98 -18.25
N LYS A 895 7.70 -62.12 -18.90
CA LYS A 895 6.38 -61.81 -18.34
C LYS A 895 6.38 -62.26 -16.87
N LEU A 896 6.23 -61.31 -15.94
CA LEU A 896 5.77 -61.61 -14.60
C LEU A 896 4.44 -62.34 -14.75
N SER A 897 4.34 -63.51 -14.15
CA SER A 897 3.08 -64.25 -14.12
C SER A 897 2.10 -63.52 -13.19
N TYR A 898 0.80 -63.75 -13.39
CA TYR A 898 -0.24 -63.12 -12.58
C TYR A 898 -0.08 -63.43 -11.08
N GLU A 899 0.58 -64.54 -10.75
CA GLU A 899 0.89 -64.99 -9.38
C GLU A 899 1.96 -64.11 -8.70
N ASP A 900 2.92 -63.55 -9.44
CA ASP A 900 3.96 -62.68 -8.87
C ASP A 900 3.40 -61.30 -8.44
N ILE A 901 2.29 -60.87 -9.05
CA ILE A 901 1.59 -59.62 -8.73
C ILE A 901 0.76 -59.76 -7.46
N GLU A 902 0.20 -60.95 -7.18
CA GLU A 902 -0.56 -61.22 -5.95
C GLU A 902 0.33 -61.28 -4.71
N VAL A 903 1.54 -61.82 -4.82
CA VAL A 903 2.49 -61.88 -3.69
C VAL A 903 2.95 -60.47 -3.26
N ILE A 904 3.07 -59.53 -4.20
CA ILE A 904 3.42 -58.13 -3.89
C ILE A 904 2.22 -57.37 -3.31
N ALA A 905 0.99 -57.73 -3.69
CA ALA A 905 -0.22 -57.14 -3.12
C ALA A 905 -0.48 -57.59 -1.68
N GLN A 906 -0.13 -58.82 -1.31
CA GLN A 906 -0.30 -59.33 0.06
C GLN A 906 0.74 -58.83 1.06
N ALA A 907 1.91 -58.36 0.61
CA ALA A 907 2.93 -57.76 1.48
C ALA A 907 2.66 -56.27 1.84
N ARG A 908 1.50 -55.72 1.45
CA ARG A 908 1.07 -54.34 1.73
C ARG A 908 -0.18 -54.24 2.61
N LEU A 909 -0.68 -55.35 3.12
CA LEU A 909 -1.50 -55.42 4.34
C LEU A 909 -0.56 -55.67 5.53
#